data_AF-A0A1X0K2F8-F1
#
_entry.id   AF-A0A1X0K2F8-F1
#
_cell.length_a   1.000
_cell.length_b   1.000
_cell.length_c   1.000
_cell.angle_alpha   90.00
_cell.angle_beta   90.00
_cell.angle_gamma   90.00
#
_symmetry.space_group_name_H-M   'P 1'
#
loop_
_entity.id
_entity.type
_entity.pdbx_description
1 polymer ?
#
loop_
_entity_poly.entity_id
_entity_poly.type
_entity_poly.pdbx_seq_one_letter_code
_entity_poly.pdbx_strand_id
1 'polypeptide(L)'
;MADVGGLEPIGAVQRTKVGREATEPMREDIRLLGALLGETIRDQNGEAVFDLVERARVESFRVRRSEIDRAELSSLFDGIDIHQAIPVIRAFTHFALLANVAEDIHRERRRIIHVAAGEPPQDSSLAATYAKLDLAGLDSAAVTDALAGALVSPVITAHPTETRRRTIFDTQHRITQLMRLRLNGHELTDDGRDIERELRRNILTLWQTALIRLSRLKIQDEIETGLRYYPAAFFEVVPQVNAEVRNALRSRWPDSDLLSQPFLRPGSWIGGDRDGNPNVTAEVVRLATSSAAYTALEHYFTEITALEEELSMSGRLVKISAALEALADKCHEPARMDEPYRRALRVIHARLTSTATEILDRQPEHELDLALDPYETPAELLADLDIVDESLRRNGSAVLADDRLARLREAVHVFGFHLSGLDMRQNSDVHEEVIAELLEWAGVHSDYRSLPEPERVELLAAEVATRRPLIGDGAELSELARKELDIVAAAARAVKVFGPQAVPNYIISMCQSVSDMLEAAVLLKEVGLLDVSGPDAYAPVGIVPLFETIDDLQRGSSILEQALELPVYRAIVSVRGDSQEVMLGYSDSNKDGGYLAANWALYRAELDLVESARKTGMRLRLFHGRGGTVGRGGGPSYDAIRAQPPGAVNGSLRITEQGEVIAAKYAEPQIAHRNLETLLAATLEATLLDIEGLGDAAGPAYDVLDELAARAQRAYSELVHDTPGFVEYFKESTPVSEIGALNIGSRPTSRKPTTAISDLRAIPWVLAWSQSRVMLPGWYGTGTAFEGWIDEGDGRLEVLRDLYRRWPFFRTVLSNMAQVLAKADMGLAARYSELVADEQLRSRVFDKIVAEHTRTIQMHKLITGHDDLLADNPALARSVFNRFPYLEPLNHLQVELLRRYRSGDDDELVQRGILLTMSGLATALRNSG
;
A
#
# COMPACT_ATOMS: atom_id res chain seq x y z
N MET A 1 25.72 -25.42 23.53
CA MET A 1 24.63 -24.73 24.24
C MET A 1 25.09 -23.31 24.50
N ALA A 2 24.64 -22.35 23.71
CA ALA A 2 24.58 -20.99 24.23
C ALA A 2 23.56 -21.01 25.38
N ASP A 3 23.91 -20.45 26.52
CA ASP A 3 23.02 -20.31 27.65
C ASP A 3 21.77 -19.52 27.21
N VAL A 4 20.62 -20.20 27.09
CA VAL A 4 19.36 -19.61 26.63
C VAL A 4 18.89 -18.51 27.61
N GLY A 5 19.34 -18.56 28.88
CA GLY A 5 19.09 -17.53 29.88
C GLY A 5 19.95 -16.27 29.74
N GLY A 6 20.97 -16.28 28.86
CA GLY A 6 21.94 -15.19 28.69
C GLY A 6 21.78 -14.33 27.43
N LEU A 7 20.83 -14.66 26.55
CA LEU A 7 20.53 -13.83 25.39
C LEU A 7 19.69 -12.63 25.84
N GLU A 8 20.35 -11.60 26.37
CA GLU A 8 19.72 -10.32 26.66
C GLU A 8 18.99 -9.79 25.40
N PRO A 9 17.93 -8.98 25.55
CA PRO A 9 17.37 -8.22 24.44
C PRO A 9 18.41 -7.19 23.93
N ILE A 10 19.40 -7.65 23.18
CA ILE A 10 20.41 -6.81 22.53
C ILE A 10 19.68 -6.04 21.44
N GLY A 11 19.57 -4.73 21.64
CA GLY A 11 18.61 -3.85 20.96
C GLY A 11 17.66 -3.14 21.92
N ALA A 12 17.97 -3.11 23.23
CA ALA A 12 17.18 -2.45 24.25
C ALA A 12 16.90 -0.99 23.91
N VAL A 13 15.78 -0.76 23.22
CA VAL A 13 15.09 0.53 23.17
C VAL A 13 14.92 0.95 24.61
N GLN A 14 15.81 1.84 25.06
CA GLN A 14 15.83 2.21 26.46
C GLN A 14 14.61 3.09 26.71
N ARG A 15 14.08 3.03 27.94
CA ARG A 15 13.03 3.95 28.36
C ARG A 15 13.56 5.37 28.20
N THR A 16 13.09 6.07 27.18
CA THR A 16 13.46 7.47 26.96
C THR A 16 13.12 8.26 28.22
N LYS A 17 14.15 8.75 28.92
CA LYS A 17 13.98 9.60 30.11
C LYS A 17 13.47 11.00 29.74
N VAL A 18 13.64 11.39 28.47
CA VAL A 18 13.18 12.67 27.91
C VAL A 18 11.69 12.60 27.57
N GLY A 19 10.91 13.57 28.05
CA GLY A 19 9.50 13.74 27.64
C GLY A 19 8.46 12.92 28.41
N ARG A 20 8.72 12.52 29.66
CA ARG A 20 7.74 11.78 30.48
C ARG A 20 6.41 12.52 30.58
N GLU A 21 6.43 13.83 30.83
CA GLU A 21 5.24 14.70 30.86
C GLU A 21 4.52 14.71 29.51
N ALA A 22 5.26 14.78 28.40
CA ALA A 22 4.68 14.75 27.05
C ALA A 22 3.96 13.42 26.75
N THR A 23 4.30 12.32 27.43
CA THR A 23 3.71 11.00 27.20
C THR A 23 2.65 10.57 28.22
N GLU A 24 2.52 11.29 29.34
CA GLU A 24 1.58 10.91 30.40
C GLU A 24 0.12 10.88 29.93
N PRO A 25 -0.35 11.85 29.11
CA PRO A 25 -1.72 11.82 28.61
C PRO A 25 -2.04 10.58 27.75
N MET A 26 -1.07 10.05 26.98
CA MET A 26 -1.23 8.79 26.25
C MET A 26 -1.34 7.60 27.19
N ARG A 27 -0.56 7.59 28.29
CA ARG A 27 -0.59 6.52 29.29
C ARG A 27 -1.91 6.51 30.05
N GLU A 28 -2.49 7.67 30.32
CA GLU A 28 -3.82 7.78 30.92
C GLU A 28 -4.88 7.17 30.01
N ASP A 29 -4.83 7.45 28.70
CA ASP A 29 -5.74 6.85 27.71
C ASP A 29 -5.58 5.32 27.65
N ILE A 30 -4.34 4.81 27.65
CA ILE A 30 -4.07 3.36 27.71
C ILE A 30 -4.59 2.73 29.02
N ARG A 31 -4.41 3.41 30.17
CA ARG A 31 -4.90 2.92 31.47
C ARG A 31 -6.42 2.87 31.50
N LEU A 32 -7.10 3.89 30.98
CA LEU A 32 -8.56 3.94 30.92
C LEU A 32 -9.12 2.79 30.07
N LEU A 33 -8.67 2.68 28.82
CA LEU A 33 -9.13 1.63 27.92
C LEU A 33 -8.77 0.23 28.45
N GLY A 34 -7.60 0.10 29.06
CA GLY A 34 -7.16 -1.14 29.69
C GLY A 34 -7.98 -1.53 30.91
N ALA A 35 -8.38 -0.57 31.75
CA ALA A 35 -9.24 -0.81 32.92
C ALA A 35 -10.63 -1.28 32.48
N LEU A 36 -11.24 -0.61 31.50
CA LEU A 36 -12.54 -1.00 30.95
C LEU A 36 -12.51 -2.40 30.31
N LEU A 37 -11.42 -2.76 29.63
CA LEU A 37 -11.23 -4.11 29.11
C LEU A 37 -11.05 -5.13 30.24
N GLY A 38 -10.28 -4.81 31.27
CA GLY A 38 -10.09 -5.67 32.44
C GLY A 38 -11.40 -5.97 33.18
N GLU A 39 -12.23 -4.96 33.38
CA GLU A 39 -13.59 -5.12 33.94
C GLU A 39 -14.46 -6.01 33.05
N THR A 40 -14.41 -5.79 31.73
CA THR A 40 -15.14 -6.63 30.77
C THR A 40 -14.70 -8.09 30.86
N ILE A 41 -13.40 -8.36 30.97
CA ILE A 41 -12.86 -9.72 31.13
C ILE A 41 -13.36 -10.35 32.44
N ARG A 42 -13.32 -9.60 33.54
CA ARG A 42 -13.82 -10.08 34.84
C ARG A 42 -15.29 -10.46 34.76
N ASP A 43 -16.12 -9.59 34.17
CA ASP A 43 -17.56 -9.79 34.06
C ASP A 43 -17.93 -10.95 33.13
N GLN A 44 -17.18 -11.16 32.05
CA GLN A 44 -17.52 -12.14 30.99
C GLN A 44 -16.86 -13.51 31.19
N ASN A 45 -15.68 -13.57 31.81
CA ASN A 45 -14.86 -14.79 31.92
C ASN A 45 -14.47 -15.14 33.37
N GLY A 46 -14.81 -14.30 34.34
CA GLY A 46 -14.59 -14.53 35.77
C GLY A 46 -13.20 -14.12 36.26
N GLU A 47 -13.05 -14.11 37.59
CA GLU A 47 -11.84 -13.61 38.28
C GLU A 47 -10.58 -14.41 37.90
N ALA A 48 -10.67 -15.73 37.73
CA ALA A 48 -9.52 -16.56 37.43
C ALA A 48 -8.83 -16.20 36.10
N VAL A 49 -9.61 -15.89 35.05
CA VAL A 49 -9.08 -15.46 33.75
C VAL A 49 -8.51 -14.04 33.86
N PHE A 50 -9.21 -13.15 34.56
CA PHE A 50 -8.73 -11.80 34.83
C PHE A 50 -7.36 -11.82 35.55
N ASP A 51 -7.23 -12.60 36.62
CA ASP A 51 -6.00 -12.74 37.40
C ASP A 51 -4.85 -13.33 36.57
N LEU A 52 -5.15 -14.30 35.69
CA LEU A 52 -4.16 -14.85 34.77
C LEU A 52 -3.66 -13.81 33.77
N VAL A 53 -4.56 -13.03 33.18
CA VAL A 53 -4.22 -11.94 32.25
C VAL A 53 -3.39 -10.87 32.95
N GLU A 54 -3.79 -10.42 34.14
CA GLU A 54 -3.07 -9.40 34.90
C GLU A 54 -1.68 -9.89 35.33
N ARG A 55 -1.59 -11.12 35.83
CA ARG A 55 -0.30 -11.73 36.18
C ARG A 55 0.62 -11.83 34.96
N ALA A 56 0.13 -12.36 33.83
CA ALA A 56 0.91 -12.42 32.60
C ALA A 56 1.39 -11.03 32.14
N ARG A 57 0.54 -10.00 32.26
CA ARG A 57 0.88 -8.62 31.93
C ARG A 57 1.98 -8.07 32.85
N VAL A 58 1.87 -8.27 34.16
CA VAL A 58 2.86 -7.82 35.15
C VAL A 58 4.19 -8.51 34.95
N GLU A 59 4.21 -9.83 34.80
CA GLU A 59 5.44 -10.60 34.59
C GLU A 59 6.12 -10.21 33.27
N SER A 60 5.37 -9.95 32.19
CA SER A 60 5.94 -9.43 30.92
C SER A 60 6.66 -8.08 31.10
N PHE A 61 6.13 -7.19 31.96
CA PHE A 61 6.84 -5.95 32.30
C PHE A 61 8.10 -6.19 33.13
N ARG A 62 8.11 -7.19 34.01
CA ARG A 62 9.26 -7.57 34.83
C ARG A 62 10.37 -8.18 33.98
N VAL A 63 10.03 -9.07 33.05
CA VAL A 63 10.97 -9.61 32.05
C VAL A 63 11.67 -8.46 31.31
N ARG A 64 10.90 -7.48 30.83
CA ARG A 64 11.48 -6.37 30.06
C ARG A 64 12.40 -5.45 30.89
N ARG A 65 12.21 -5.42 32.21
CA ARG A 65 13.10 -4.70 33.13
C ARG A 65 14.27 -5.56 33.59
N SER A 66 14.42 -6.77 33.03
CA SER A 66 15.38 -7.78 33.47
C SER A 66 15.25 -8.11 34.96
N GLU A 67 14.03 -8.03 35.49
CA GLU A 67 13.72 -8.33 36.89
C GLU A 67 13.45 -9.83 37.14
N ILE A 68 13.09 -10.58 36.08
CA ILE A 68 12.85 -12.04 36.08
C ILE A 68 13.32 -12.66 34.76
N ASP A 69 13.53 -13.98 34.76
CA ASP A 69 13.82 -14.76 33.55
C ASP A 69 12.53 -15.06 32.76
N ARG A 70 12.65 -15.08 31.43
CA ARG A 70 11.60 -15.48 30.47
C ARG A 70 11.10 -16.89 30.68
N ALA A 71 11.95 -17.78 31.21
CA ALA A 71 11.54 -19.12 31.59
C ALA A 71 10.40 -19.11 32.62
N GLU A 72 10.41 -18.16 33.56
CA GLU A 72 9.35 -18.02 34.58
C GLU A 72 8.01 -17.62 33.94
N LEU A 73 8.02 -16.69 32.98
CA LEU A 73 6.81 -16.30 32.24
C LEU A 73 6.26 -17.44 31.38
N SER A 74 7.12 -18.20 30.70
CA SER A 74 6.70 -19.35 29.89
C SER A 74 5.97 -20.38 30.73
N SER A 75 6.44 -20.64 31.95
CA SER A 75 5.86 -21.64 32.86
C SER A 75 4.40 -21.34 33.25
N LEU A 76 3.93 -20.10 33.09
CA LEU A 76 2.52 -19.74 33.31
C LEU A 76 1.58 -20.36 32.26
N PHE A 77 2.10 -20.72 31.09
CA PHE A 77 1.32 -21.22 29.97
C PHE A 77 1.57 -22.70 29.67
N ASP A 78 2.60 -23.32 30.26
CA ASP A 78 2.88 -24.74 30.10
C ASP A 78 1.67 -25.58 30.54
N GLY A 79 1.11 -26.40 29.65
CA GLY A 79 -0.05 -27.23 29.99
C GLY A 79 -1.36 -26.45 30.28
N ILE A 80 -1.45 -25.15 29.95
CA ILE A 80 -2.67 -24.35 30.09
C ILE A 80 -3.89 -25.01 29.44
N ASP A 81 -5.05 -24.98 30.10
CA ASP A 81 -6.32 -25.40 29.51
C ASP A 81 -6.66 -24.49 28.31
N ILE A 82 -7.01 -25.07 27.16
CA ILE A 82 -7.34 -24.32 25.95
C ILE A 82 -8.51 -23.35 26.15
N HIS A 83 -9.47 -23.71 27.02
CA HIS A 83 -10.60 -22.85 27.39
C HIS A 83 -10.18 -21.62 28.20
N GLN A 84 -9.02 -21.67 28.88
CA GLN A 84 -8.41 -20.51 29.55
C GLN A 84 -7.46 -19.75 28.62
N ALA A 85 -6.73 -20.45 27.74
CA ALA A 85 -5.80 -19.85 26.80
C ALA A 85 -6.51 -18.92 25.81
N ILE A 86 -7.65 -19.32 25.24
CA ILE A 86 -8.37 -18.51 24.24
C ILE A 86 -8.74 -17.12 24.78
N PRO A 87 -9.42 -16.98 25.94
CA PRO A 87 -9.66 -15.67 26.55
C PRO A 87 -8.39 -14.84 26.77
N VAL A 88 -7.28 -15.45 27.20
CA VAL A 88 -6.00 -14.75 27.41
C VAL A 88 -5.44 -14.21 26.09
N ILE A 89 -5.43 -15.03 25.03
CA ILE A 89 -5.00 -14.62 23.67
C ILE A 89 -5.84 -13.43 23.19
N ARG A 90 -7.15 -13.50 23.37
CA ARG A 90 -8.07 -12.43 22.99
C ARG A 90 -7.82 -11.15 23.79
N ALA A 91 -7.58 -11.27 25.10
CA ALA A 91 -7.27 -10.13 25.96
C ALA A 91 -6.05 -9.38 25.46
N PHE A 92 -4.92 -10.05 25.24
CA PHE A 92 -3.70 -9.41 24.76
C PHE A 92 -3.84 -8.83 23.35
N THR A 93 -4.63 -9.47 22.48
CA THR A 93 -4.96 -8.92 21.16
C THR A 93 -5.76 -7.61 21.27
N HIS A 94 -6.78 -7.56 22.14
CA HIS A 94 -7.58 -6.36 22.36
C HIS A 94 -6.81 -5.26 23.08
N PHE A 95 -5.93 -5.58 24.03
CA PHE A 95 -5.02 -4.60 24.64
C PHE A 95 -4.12 -3.93 23.60
N ALA A 96 -3.49 -4.71 22.72
CA ALA A 96 -2.63 -4.16 21.67
C ALA A 96 -3.42 -3.23 20.72
N LEU A 97 -4.65 -3.63 20.38
CA LEU A 97 -5.56 -2.87 19.55
C LEU A 97 -6.00 -1.54 20.19
N LEU A 98 -6.35 -1.55 21.47
CA LEU A 98 -6.74 -0.34 22.20
C LEU A 98 -5.53 0.58 22.47
N ALA A 99 -4.34 0.01 22.70
CA ALA A 99 -3.11 0.78 22.79
C ALA A 99 -2.79 1.51 21.47
N ASN A 100 -3.06 0.88 20.33
CA ASN A 100 -2.94 1.54 19.02
C ASN A 100 -3.84 2.78 18.92
N VAL A 101 -5.11 2.69 19.34
CA VAL A 101 -6.05 3.82 19.35
C VAL A 101 -5.52 4.98 20.21
N ALA A 102 -5.04 4.68 21.42
CA ALA A 102 -4.50 5.70 22.31
C ALA A 102 -3.22 6.37 21.74
N GLU A 103 -2.34 5.59 21.09
CA GLU A 103 -1.15 6.12 20.41
C GLU A 103 -1.51 7.05 19.25
N ASP A 104 -2.51 6.69 18.44
CA ASP A 104 -2.91 7.47 17.28
C ASP A 104 -3.55 8.82 17.71
N ILE A 105 -4.41 8.81 18.74
CA ILE A 105 -4.98 10.04 19.34
C ILE A 105 -3.87 10.91 19.95
N HIS A 106 -2.87 10.31 20.58
CA HIS A 106 -1.76 11.07 21.14
C HIS A 106 -0.94 11.79 20.06
N ARG A 107 -0.73 11.17 18.90
CA ARG A 107 -0.05 11.81 17.75
C ARG A 107 -0.84 13.02 17.26
N GLU A 108 -2.16 12.90 17.12
CA GLU A 108 -3.06 13.99 16.75
C GLU A 108 -2.94 15.17 17.74
N ARG A 109 -3.05 14.87 19.04
CA ARG A 109 -2.92 15.86 20.14
C ARG A 109 -1.59 16.61 20.09
N ARG A 110 -0.48 15.89 19.90
CA ARG A 110 0.86 16.49 19.80
C ARG A 110 0.95 17.43 18.60
N ARG A 111 0.41 17.05 17.44
CA ARG A 111 0.40 17.89 16.24
C ARG A 111 -0.35 19.21 16.48
N ILE A 112 -1.53 19.15 17.09
CA ILE A 112 -2.33 20.35 17.40
C ILE A 112 -1.52 21.32 18.26
N ILE A 113 -0.82 20.81 19.28
CA ILE A 113 0.03 21.62 20.17
C ILE A 113 1.17 22.29 19.38
N HIS A 114 1.86 21.55 18.52
CA HIS A 114 2.96 22.09 17.71
C HIS A 114 2.48 23.19 16.74
N VAL A 115 1.33 22.98 16.10
CA VAL A 115 0.72 23.97 15.20
C VAL A 115 0.28 25.22 15.97
N ALA A 116 -0.41 25.04 17.12
CA ALA A 116 -0.87 26.17 17.94
C ALA A 116 0.29 26.99 18.55
N ALA A 117 1.44 26.35 18.79
CA ALA A 117 2.66 27.02 19.25
C ALA A 117 3.36 27.84 18.15
N GLY A 118 2.89 27.77 16.89
CA GLY A 118 3.52 28.47 15.76
C GLY A 118 4.91 27.92 15.41
N GLU A 119 5.18 26.65 15.75
CA GLU A 119 6.44 26.00 15.37
C GLU A 119 6.55 25.88 13.84
N PRO A 120 7.77 25.85 13.27
CA PRO A 120 7.96 25.68 11.84
C PRO A 120 7.20 24.45 11.29
N PRO A 121 6.69 24.52 10.05
CA PRO A 121 6.08 23.35 9.41
C PRO A 121 7.02 22.15 9.46
N GLN A 122 6.49 21.01 9.88
CA GLN A 122 7.28 19.78 9.94
C GLN A 122 7.68 19.33 8.54
N ASP A 123 8.88 18.77 8.41
CA ASP A 123 9.26 18.02 7.20
C ASP A 123 8.17 17.00 6.85
N SER A 124 8.00 16.75 5.55
CA SER A 124 6.90 15.97 4.97
C SER A 124 5.51 16.64 4.96
N SER A 125 5.41 17.93 5.28
CA SER A 125 4.21 18.75 4.99
C SER A 125 4.37 19.53 3.68
N LEU A 126 3.28 19.83 3.00
CA LEU A 126 3.31 20.66 1.79
C LEU A 126 3.84 22.06 2.11
N ALA A 127 3.49 22.62 3.27
CA ALA A 127 3.98 23.92 3.72
C ALA A 127 5.52 23.95 3.87
N ALA A 128 6.13 22.90 4.44
CA ALA A 128 7.59 22.80 4.52
C ALA A 128 8.23 22.65 3.13
N THR A 129 7.63 21.82 2.27
CA THR A 129 8.09 21.63 0.89
C THR A 129 8.06 22.94 0.12
N TYR A 130 6.97 23.71 0.19
CA TYR A 130 6.87 25.00 -0.48
C TYR A 130 7.94 25.99 -0.01
N ALA A 131 8.24 26.05 1.29
CA ALA A 131 9.32 26.88 1.79
C ALA A 131 10.70 26.46 1.21
N LYS A 132 10.95 25.16 1.02
CA LYS A 132 12.17 24.67 0.36
C LYS A 132 12.20 25.03 -1.13
N LEU A 133 11.08 24.90 -1.85
CA LEU A 133 10.98 25.28 -3.26
C LEU A 133 11.23 26.78 -3.46
N ASP A 134 10.66 27.62 -2.58
CA ASP A 134 10.83 29.07 -2.61
C ASP A 134 12.30 29.47 -2.37
N LEU A 135 13.02 28.73 -1.50
CA LEU A 135 14.46 28.92 -1.26
C LEU A 135 15.36 28.45 -2.41
N ALA A 136 14.92 27.45 -3.18
CA ALA A 136 15.72 26.87 -4.26
C ALA A 136 15.80 27.76 -5.52
N GLY A 137 14.89 28.73 -5.68
CA GLY A 137 14.94 29.69 -6.79
C GLY A 137 14.80 29.04 -8.17
N LEU A 138 13.85 28.11 -8.30
CA LEU A 138 13.68 27.28 -9.50
C LEU A 138 13.12 28.06 -10.70
N ASP A 139 13.63 27.75 -11.89
CA ASP A 139 13.16 28.30 -13.16
C ASP A 139 11.78 27.74 -13.57
N SER A 140 10.91 28.61 -14.08
CA SER A 140 9.52 28.26 -14.43
C SER A 140 9.44 27.22 -15.55
N ALA A 141 10.33 27.28 -16.55
CA ALA A 141 10.31 26.33 -17.67
C ALA A 141 10.77 24.95 -17.21
N ALA A 142 11.82 24.88 -16.38
CA ALA A 142 12.29 23.63 -15.79
C ALA A 142 11.21 22.96 -14.92
N VAL A 143 10.50 23.72 -14.08
CA VAL A 143 9.40 23.19 -13.25
C VAL A 143 8.24 22.68 -14.12
N THR A 144 7.94 23.37 -15.22
CA THR A 144 6.86 22.97 -16.14
C THR A 144 7.17 21.66 -16.83
N ASP A 145 8.41 21.48 -17.30
CA ASP A 145 8.83 20.22 -17.93
C ASP A 145 8.89 19.06 -16.92
N ALA A 146 9.46 19.31 -15.73
CA ALA A 146 9.58 18.30 -14.67
C ALA A 146 8.22 17.82 -14.11
N LEU A 147 7.18 18.66 -14.18
CA LEU A 147 5.83 18.33 -13.75
C LEU A 147 4.87 18.00 -14.93
N ALA A 148 5.39 17.89 -16.15
CA ALA A 148 4.59 17.51 -17.31
C ALA A 148 4.08 16.08 -17.17
N GLY A 149 2.76 15.92 -17.07
CA GLY A 149 2.14 14.60 -16.87
C GLY A 149 2.35 14.02 -15.46
N ALA A 150 2.67 14.88 -14.49
CA ALA A 150 2.89 14.50 -13.10
C ALA A 150 1.70 13.70 -12.52
N LEU A 151 2.02 12.66 -11.75
CA LEU A 151 1.03 11.74 -11.18
C LEU A 151 1.54 11.12 -9.87
N VAL A 152 0.82 11.35 -8.78
CA VAL A 152 0.89 10.55 -7.56
C VAL A 152 -0.33 9.64 -7.51
N SER A 153 -0.11 8.32 -7.47
CA SER A 153 -1.17 7.32 -7.45
C SER A 153 -0.97 6.30 -6.32
N PRO A 154 -1.68 6.46 -5.18
CA PRO A 154 -1.83 5.38 -4.23
C PRO A 154 -2.78 4.32 -4.80
N VAL A 155 -2.24 3.13 -5.08
CA VAL A 155 -2.98 2.01 -5.67
C VAL A 155 -3.46 1.07 -4.56
N ILE A 156 -4.75 1.10 -4.27
CA ILE A 156 -5.39 0.29 -3.23
C ILE A 156 -5.34 -1.18 -3.61
N THR A 157 -4.84 -2.01 -2.68
CA THR A 157 -4.88 -3.46 -2.81
C THR A 157 -5.81 -4.12 -1.81
N ALA A 158 -6.29 -5.31 -2.15
CA ALA A 158 -7.05 -6.14 -1.23
C ALA A 158 -6.21 -6.47 0.00
N HIS A 159 -6.84 -6.55 1.17
CA HIS A 159 -6.10 -6.82 2.40
C HIS A 159 -5.73 -8.31 2.50
N PRO A 160 -4.45 -8.64 2.29
CA PRO A 160 -4.02 -10.00 2.01
C PRO A 160 -3.75 -10.79 3.29
N THR A 161 -4.23 -10.32 4.44
CA THR A 161 -4.03 -10.87 5.80
C THR A 161 -5.16 -10.48 6.76
N GLU A 162 -6.20 -9.75 6.32
CA GLU A 162 -7.23 -9.26 7.25
C GLU A 162 -8.17 -10.39 7.62
N THR A 163 -7.92 -10.94 8.80
CA THR A 163 -8.81 -11.92 9.40
C THR A 163 -9.92 -11.23 10.19
N ARG A 164 -9.78 -9.93 10.50
CA ARG A 164 -10.72 -9.16 11.32
C ARG A 164 -12.02 -8.83 10.60
N ARG A 165 -13.10 -8.84 11.37
CA ARG A 165 -14.44 -8.50 10.89
C ARG A 165 -14.58 -6.99 10.77
N ARG A 166 -15.41 -6.54 9.82
CA ARG A 166 -15.82 -5.13 9.66
C ARG A 166 -16.21 -4.48 10.98
N THR A 167 -17.02 -5.18 11.78
CA THR A 167 -17.49 -4.71 13.08
C THR A 167 -16.36 -4.32 14.04
N ILE A 168 -15.18 -4.96 13.96
CA ILE A 168 -14.03 -4.60 14.79
C ILE A 168 -13.53 -3.20 14.44
N PHE A 169 -13.45 -2.86 13.14
CA PHE A 169 -13.05 -1.53 12.68
C PHE A 169 -14.07 -0.47 13.03
N ASP A 170 -15.36 -0.74 12.79
CA ASP A 170 -16.43 0.22 13.09
C ASP A 170 -16.46 0.54 14.60
N THR A 171 -16.25 -0.48 15.44
CA THR A 171 -16.20 -0.32 16.89
C THR A 171 -14.93 0.42 17.35
N GLN A 172 -13.77 0.15 16.74
CA GLN A 172 -12.53 0.93 16.98
C GLN A 172 -12.70 2.40 16.64
N HIS A 173 -13.29 2.69 15.48
CA HIS A 173 -13.55 4.06 15.04
C HIS A 173 -14.49 4.76 16.03
N ARG A 174 -15.55 4.08 16.49
CA ARG A 174 -16.44 4.63 17.51
C ARG A 174 -15.71 4.92 18.82
N ILE A 175 -14.84 4.02 19.28
CA ILE A 175 -13.99 4.26 20.47
C ILE A 175 -13.09 5.48 20.25
N THR A 176 -12.50 5.61 19.06
CA THR A 176 -11.64 6.75 18.71
C THR A 176 -12.41 8.08 18.78
N GLN A 177 -13.61 8.14 18.20
CA GLN A 177 -14.49 9.32 18.28
C GLN A 177 -14.85 9.68 19.73
N LEU A 178 -15.21 8.69 20.55
CA LEU A 178 -15.54 8.90 21.96
C LEU A 178 -14.33 9.42 22.76
N MET A 179 -13.14 8.88 22.50
CA MET A 179 -11.90 9.34 23.12
C MET A 179 -11.51 10.76 22.68
N ARG A 180 -11.79 11.16 21.42
CA ARG A 180 -11.61 12.54 20.94
C ARG A 180 -12.56 13.53 21.62
N LEU A 181 -13.83 13.16 21.78
CA LEU A 181 -14.79 13.97 22.54
C LEU A 181 -14.30 14.19 23.98
N ARG A 182 -13.86 13.11 24.63
CA ARG A 182 -13.27 13.19 25.98
C ARG A 182 -12.03 14.08 26.02
N LEU A 183 -11.16 13.98 25.02
CA LEU A 183 -9.97 14.85 24.90
C LEU A 183 -10.36 16.34 24.84
N ASN A 184 -11.45 16.67 24.17
CA ASN A 184 -11.97 18.04 24.08
C ASN A 184 -12.77 18.47 25.32
N GLY A 185 -12.77 17.68 26.40
CA GLY A 185 -13.42 17.99 27.67
C GLY A 185 -14.91 17.67 27.70
N HIS A 186 -15.43 16.92 26.74
CA HIS A 186 -16.83 16.48 26.76
C HIS A 186 -16.99 15.26 27.67
N GLU A 187 -18.10 15.23 28.42
CA GLU A 187 -18.56 14.05 29.19
C GLU A 187 -19.72 13.33 28.49
N LEU A 188 -20.43 14.04 27.61
CA LEU A 188 -21.57 13.56 26.85
C LEU A 188 -21.30 13.63 25.35
N THR A 189 -21.89 12.71 24.58
CA THR A 189 -21.99 12.80 23.12
C THR A 189 -22.97 13.91 22.69
N ASP A 190 -22.95 14.29 21.42
CA ASP A 190 -23.85 15.31 20.87
C ASP A 190 -25.35 15.00 21.05
N ASP A 191 -25.70 13.71 21.14
CA ASP A 191 -27.05 13.23 21.43
C ASP A 191 -27.31 12.94 22.93
N GLY A 192 -26.43 13.40 23.82
CA GLY A 192 -26.62 13.41 25.28
C GLY A 192 -26.30 12.08 25.99
N ARG A 193 -25.58 11.14 25.37
CA ARG A 193 -25.17 9.88 26.02
C ARG A 193 -23.85 10.03 26.76
N ASP A 194 -23.74 9.37 27.91
CA ASP A 194 -22.51 9.31 28.70
C ASP A 194 -21.37 8.61 27.92
N ILE A 195 -20.24 9.30 27.76
CA ILE A 195 -19.12 8.82 26.95
C ILE A 195 -18.47 7.57 27.56
N GLU A 196 -18.29 7.51 28.88
CA GLU A 196 -17.65 6.37 29.54
C GLU A 196 -18.49 5.10 29.42
N ARG A 197 -19.81 5.23 29.57
CA ARG A 197 -20.77 4.14 29.34
C ARG A 197 -20.72 3.66 27.89
N GLU A 198 -20.64 4.57 26.93
CA GLU A 198 -20.52 4.20 25.52
C GLU A 198 -19.17 3.55 25.20
N LEU A 199 -18.07 3.98 25.83
CA LEU A 199 -16.76 3.30 25.72
C LEU A 199 -16.87 1.86 26.24
N ARG A 200 -17.46 1.66 27.43
CA ARG A 200 -17.68 0.32 28.00
C ARG A 200 -18.53 -0.55 27.09
N ARG A 201 -19.60 0.02 26.50
CA ARG A 201 -20.46 -0.68 25.52
C ARG A 201 -19.67 -1.17 24.32
N ASN A 202 -18.87 -0.29 23.71
CA ASN A 202 -18.06 -0.63 22.54
C ASN A 202 -16.95 -1.65 22.86
N ILE A 203 -16.32 -1.56 24.04
CA ILE A 203 -15.33 -2.55 24.50
C ILE A 203 -15.98 -3.91 24.72
N LEU A 204 -17.18 -3.97 25.32
CA LEU A 204 -17.95 -5.21 25.43
C LEU A 204 -18.32 -5.77 24.05
N THR A 205 -18.72 -4.92 23.10
CA THR A 205 -18.99 -5.33 21.72
C THR A 205 -17.75 -5.92 21.06
N LEU A 206 -16.57 -5.32 21.24
CA LEU A 206 -15.30 -5.90 20.78
C LEU A 206 -15.06 -7.28 21.41
N TRP A 207 -15.27 -7.41 22.72
CA TRP A 207 -15.07 -8.66 23.46
C TRP A 207 -16.06 -9.77 23.08
N GLN A 208 -17.28 -9.44 22.67
CA GLN A 208 -18.25 -10.45 22.23
C GLN A 208 -18.19 -10.73 20.73
N THR A 209 -17.45 -9.93 19.97
CA THR A 209 -17.25 -10.13 18.53
C THR A 209 -16.06 -11.04 18.28
N ALA A 210 -16.25 -12.06 17.44
CA ALA A 210 -15.15 -12.92 17.01
C ALA A 210 -14.11 -12.12 16.22
N LEU A 211 -12.86 -12.19 16.67
CA LEU A 211 -11.72 -11.51 16.05
C LEU A 211 -11.46 -12.01 14.63
N ILE A 212 -11.57 -13.33 14.39
CA ILE A 212 -11.28 -13.94 13.09
C ILE A 212 -12.57 -14.43 12.40
N ARG A 213 -12.58 -14.36 11.07
CA ARG A 213 -13.64 -14.95 10.21
C ARG A 213 -13.48 -16.47 10.14
N LEU A 214 -14.61 -17.19 10.05
CA LEU A 214 -14.64 -18.64 9.83
C LEU A 214 -14.59 -19.01 8.34
N SER A 215 -15.10 -18.15 7.47
CA SER A 215 -15.09 -18.33 6.01
C SER A 215 -14.07 -17.41 5.35
N ARG A 216 -13.48 -17.87 4.25
CA ARG A 216 -12.64 -17.05 3.37
C ARG A 216 -13.43 -15.85 2.83
N LEU A 217 -12.76 -14.71 2.70
CA LEU A 217 -13.30 -13.53 2.03
C LEU A 217 -13.53 -13.85 0.55
N LYS A 218 -14.69 -13.44 0.03
CA LYS A 218 -14.92 -13.42 -1.40
C LYS A 218 -14.38 -12.11 -1.97
N ILE A 219 -14.03 -12.10 -3.26
CA ILE A 219 -13.48 -10.88 -3.89
C ILE A 219 -14.52 -9.74 -3.87
N GLN A 220 -15.81 -10.07 -3.95
CA GLN A 220 -16.89 -9.09 -3.81
C GLN A 220 -16.81 -8.32 -2.49
N ASP A 221 -16.53 -9.01 -1.38
CA ASP A 221 -16.36 -8.36 -0.06
C ASP A 221 -15.14 -7.41 -0.05
N GLU A 222 -14.08 -7.76 -0.80
CA GLU A 222 -12.89 -6.93 -0.92
C GLU A 222 -13.18 -5.65 -1.73
N ILE A 223 -13.96 -5.76 -2.82
CA ILE A 223 -14.41 -4.61 -3.62
C ILE A 223 -15.20 -3.62 -2.75
N GLU A 224 -16.21 -4.10 -2.04
CA GLU A 224 -17.02 -3.26 -1.13
C GLU A 224 -16.16 -2.60 -0.04
N THR A 225 -15.20 -3.35 0.51
CA THR A 225 -14.30 -2.84 1.55
C THR A 225 -13.38 -1.75 1.00
N GLY A 226 -12.90 -1.87 -0.24
CA GLY A 226 -12.09 -0.84 -0.89
C GLY A 226 -12.89 0.43 -1.18
N LEU A 227 -14.12 0.29 -1.67
CA LEU A 227 -14.97 1.43 -2.03
C LEU A 227 -15.41 2.26 -0.82
N ARG A 228 -15.43 1.71 0.40
CA ARG A 228 -15.84 2.45 1.61
C ARG A 228 -14.98 3.68 1.90
N TYR A 229 -13.71 3.70 1.47
CA TYR A 229 -12.79 4.80 1.79
C TYR A 229 -13.13 6.07 1.02
N TYR A 230 -13.90 5.97 -0.06
CA TYR A 230 -14.33 7.13 -0.84
C TYR A 230 -15.29 8.03 -0.07
N PRO A 231 -16.47 7.56 0.37
CA PRO A 231 -17.35 8.36 1.22
C PRO A 231 -16.76 8.64 2.60
N ALA A 232 -15.88 7.77 3.13
CA ALA A 232 -15.27 7.99 4.43
C ALA A 232 -14.21 9.11 4.43
N ALA A 233 -13.49 9.32 3.32
CA ALA A 233 -12.40 10.29 3.26
C ALA A 233 -12.08 10.84 1.86
N PHE A 234 -12.01 10.00 0.81
CA PHE A 234 -11.42 10.46 -0.45
C PHE A 234 -12.24 11.49 -1.22
N PHE A 235 -13.57 11.44 -1.17
CA PHE A 235 -14.40 12.46 -1.83
C PHE A 235 -14.18 13.86 -1.24
N GLU A 236 -13.83 13.95 0.05
CA GLU A 236 -13.47 15.22 0.68
C GLU A 236 -12.02 15.61 0.38
N VAL A 237 -11.08 14.69 0.68
CA VAL A 237 -9.66 15.02 0.78
C VAL A 237 -8.97 15.12 -0.57
N VAL A 238 -9.24 14.19 -1.50
CA VAL A 238 -8.47 14.12 -2.76
C VAL A 238 -8.75 15.35 -3.65
N PRO A 239 -10.00 15.81 -3.83
CA PRO A 239 -10.25 17.04 -4.57
C PRO A 239 -9.64 18.26 -3.88
N GLN A 240 -9.80 18.38 -2.56
CA GLN A 240 -9.24 19.48 -1.78
C GLN A 240 -7.73 19.61 -1.98
N VAL A 241 -6.99 18.52 -1.75
CA VAL A 241 -5.53 18.52 -1.83
C VAL A 241 -5.04 18.80 -3.26
N ASN A 242 -5.71 18.27 -4.29
CA ASN A 242 -5.38 18.60 -5.69
C ASN A 242 -5.52 20.10 -5.96
N ALA A 243 -6.64 20.71 -5.53
CA ALA A 243 -6.86 22.13 -5.70
C ALA A 243 -5.83 22.98 -4.93
N GLU A 244 -5.52 22.61 -3.69
CA GLU A 244 -4.51 23.29 -2.85
C GLU A 244 -3.13 23.28 -3.51
N VAL A 245 -2.66 22.12 -3.97
CA VAL A 245 -1.36 22.01 -4.63
C VAL A 245 -1.35 22.78 -5.94
N ARG A 246 -2.37 22.61 -6.79
CA ARG A 246 -2.46 23.32 -8.07
C ARG A 246 -2.40 24.84 -7.87
N ASN A 247 -3.17 25.36 -6.91
CA ASN A 247 -3.18 26.79 -6.60
C ASN A 247 -1.83 27.27 -6.04
N ALA A 248 -1.24 26.50 -5.11
CA ALA A 248 0.06 26.84 -4.53
C ALA A 248 1.18 26.89 -5.57
N LEU A 249 1.24 25.95 -6.52
CA LEU A 249 2.26 25.96 -7.57
C LEU A 249 1.99 27.06 -8.62
N ARG A 250 0.74 27.22 -9.10
CA ARG A 250 0.40 28.28 -10.06
C ARG A 250 0.61 29.68 -9.49
N SER A 251 0.46 29.88 -8.18
CA SER A 251 0.79 31.17 -7.55
C SER A 251 2.29 31.50 -7.57
N ARG A 252 3.15 30.47 -7.59
CA ARG A 252 4.62 30.60 -7.65
C ARG A 252 5.13 30.76 -9.08
N TRP A 253 4.47 30.09 -10.02
CA TRP A 253 4.78 30.11 -11.45
C TRP A 253 3.53 30.46 -12.27
N PRO A 254 3.08 31.73 -12.25
CA PRO A 254 1.81 32.15 -12.85
C PRO A 254 1.78 32.09 -14.39
N ASP A 255 2.96 32.14 -15.03
CA ASP A 255 3.09 32.07 -16.49
C ASP A 255 3.10 30.64 -17.03
N SER A 256 3.02 29.63 -16.14
CA SER A 256 3.06 28.21 -16.47
C SER A 256 1.69 27.56 -16.25
N ASP A 257 1.20 26.78 -17.22
CA ASP A 257 0.01 25.94 -17.04
C ASP A 257 0.36 24.64 -16.30
N LEU A 258 0.70 24.77 -15.02
CA LEU A 258 1.04 23.64 -14.16
C LEU A 258 -0.20 22.86 -13.73
N LEU A 259 -0.09 21.52 -13.73
CA LEU A 259 -1.08 20.58 -13.17
C LEU A 259 -2.51 20.80 -13.71
N SER A 260 -2.65 20.93 -15.04
CA SER A 260 -3.94 20.97 -15.72
C SER A 260 -4.74 19.67 -15.51
N GLN A 261 -4.05 18.54 -15.36
CA GLN A 261 -4.60 17.26 -14.93
C GLN A 261 -4.41 17.06 -13.42
N PRO A 262 -5.29 16.28 -12.75
CA PRO A 262 -5.13 16.01 -11.33
C PRO A 262 -3.79 15.31 -11.05
N PHE A 263 -3.04 15.91 -10.13
CA PHE A 263 -1.75 15.37 -9.72
C PHE A 263 -1.93 14.12 -8.86
N LEU A 264 -2.90 14.12 -7.95
CA LEU A 264 -3.23 12.97 -7.10
C LEU A 264 -4.43 12.22 -7.66
N ARG A 265 -4.23 10.95 -8.05
CA ARG A 265 -5.29 10.05 -8.56
C ARG A 265 -5.19 8.65 -7.96
N PRO A 266 -6.15 8.22 -7.11
CA PRO A 266 -6.16 6.86 -6.57
C PRO A 266 -6.30 5.80 -7.67
N GLY A 267 -5.67 4.63 -7.45
CA GLY A 267 -5.83 3.44 -8.28
C GLY A 267 -6.34 2.25 -7.47
N SER A 268 -6.70 1.15 -8.15
CA SER A 268 -7.14 -0.09 -7.50
C SER A 268 -6.60 -1.32 -8.23
N TRP A 269 -6.26 -2.35 -7.46
CA TRP A 269 -6.05 -3.72 -7.95
C TRP A 269 -7.18 -4.68 -7.59
N ILE A 270 -8.13 -4.23 -6.77
CA ILE A 270 -9.19 -5.08 -6.21
C ILE A 270 -10.16 -5.45 -7.33
N GLY A 271 -10.13 -6.71 -7.75
CA GLY A 271 -10.92 -7.23 -8.87
C GLY A 271 -10.19 -7.26 -10.22
N GLY A 272 -8.97 -6.71 -10.31
CA GLY A 272 -8.14 -6.71 -11.54
C GLY A 272 -6.87 -7.56 -11.45
N ASP A 273 -6.31 -7.71 -10.24
CA ASP A 273 -5.12 -8.54 -10.01
C ASP A 273 -5.47 -10.03 -9.83
N ARG A 274 -5.18 -10.81 -10.87
CA ARG A 274 -5.45 -12.25 -10.96
C ARG A 274 -4.20 -13.12 -10.92
N ASP A 275 -3.02 -12.55 -10.67
CA ASP A 275 -1.77 -13.31 -10.56
C ASP A 275 -1.85 -14.37 -9.44
N GLY A 276 -1.93 -15.63 -9.87
CA GLY A 276 -2.19 -16.81 -9.04
C GLY A 276 -3.39 -16.65 -8.12
N ASN A 277 -4.46 -16.00 -8.60
CA ASN A 277 -5.77 -15.95 -7.96
C ASN A 277 -6.86 -16.36 -8.96
N PRO A 278 -7.22 -17.66 -9.03
CA PRO A 278 -8.19 -18.15 -10.00
C PRO A 278 -9.61 -17.61 -9.79
N ASN A 279 -9.89 -16.98 -8.64
CA ASN A 279 -11.23 -16.47 -8.33
C ASN A 279 -11.54 -15.14 -9.03
N VAL A 280 -10.55 -14.46 -9.62
CA VAL A 280 -10.79 -13.27 -10.44
C VAL A 280 -11.25 -13.72 -11.82
N THR A 281 -12.47 -13.33 -12.19
CA THR A 281 -13.13 -13.68 -13.45
C THR A 281 -13.61 -12.41 -14.16
N ALA A 282 -14.10 -12.56 -15.39
CA ALA A 282 -14.71 -11.45 -16.15
C ALA A 282 -15.88 -10.80 -15.39
N GLU A 283 -16.65 -11.57 -14.64
CA GLU A 283 -17.74 -11.06 -13.80
C GLU A 283 -17.21 -10.20 -12.65
N VAL A 284 -16.10 -10.59 -12.03
CA VAL A 284 -15.45 -9.82 -10.97
C VAL A 284 -14.92 -8.48 -11.50
N VAL A 285 -14.31 -8.46 -12.69
CA VAL A 285 -13.85 -7.21 -13.34
C VAL A 285 -15.03 -6.28 -13.61
N ARG A 286 -16.14 -6.81 -14.17
CA ARG A 286 -17.37 -6.04 -14.39
C ARG A 286 -17.91 -5.49 -13.08
N LEU A 287 -18.02 -6.31 -12.04
CA LEU A 287 -18.49 -5.88 -10.73
C LEU A 287 -17.62 -4.78 -10.14
N ALA A 288 -16.29 -4.91 -10.19
CA ALA A 288 -15.35 -3.93 -9.65
C ALA A 288 -15.51 -2.57 -10.36
N THR A 289 -15.51 -2.57 -11.69
CA THR A 289 -15.63 -1.35 -12.50
C THR A 289 -17.02 -0.71 -12.39
N SER A 290 -18.11 -1.47 -12.48
CA SER A 290 -19.48 -0.95 -12.30
C SER A 290 -19.74 -0.43 -10.88
N SER A 291 -19.20 -1.09 -9.84
CA SER A 291 -19.37 -0.63 -8.45
C SER A 291 -18.59 0.66 -8.17
N ALA A 292 -17.40 0.80 -8.76
CA ALA A 292 -16.61 2.03 -8.71
C ALA A 292 -17.35 3.18 -9.40
N ALA A 293 -17.83 2.96 -10.62
CA ALA A 293 -18.63 3.94 -11.36
C ALA A 293 -19.87 4.38 -10.57
N TYR A 294 -20.64 3.43 -10.03
CA TYR A 294 -21.80 3.74 -9.20
C TYR A 294 -21.43 4.63 -8.00
N THR A 295 -20.34 4.30 -7.30
CA THR A 295 -19.91 5.06 -6.11
C THR A 295 -19.58 6.51 -6.45
N ALA A 296 -18.95 6.77 -7.62
CA ALA A 296 -18.70 8.13 -8.10
C ALA A 296 -20.01 8.86 -8.44
N LEU A 297 -20.88 8.24 -9.24
CA LEU A 297 -22.11 8.89 -9.69
C LEU A 297 -23.07 9.15 -8.51
N GLU A 298 -23.23 8.22 -7.57
CA GLU A 298 -24.02 8.39 -6.35
C GLU A 298 -23.56 9.63 -5.54
N HIS A 299 -22.25 9.85 -5.44
CA HIS A 299 -21.71 11.06 -4.83
C HIS A 299 -22.10 12.31 -5.62
N TYR A 300 -21.98 12.30 -6.95
CA TYR A 300 -22.37 13.45 -7.77
C TYR A 300 -23.87 13.77 -7.68
N PHE A 301 -24.75 12.76 -7.65
CA PHE A 301 -26.19 12.96 -7.42
C PHE A 301 -26.46 13.63 -6.08
N THR A 302 -25.79 13.18 -5.03
CA THR A 302 -25.88 13.77 -3.68
C THR A 302 -25.46 15.24 -3.69
N GLU A 303 -24.31 15.56 -4.29
CA GLU A 303 -23.77 16.92 -4.35
C GLU A 303 -24.60 17.85 -5.23
N ILE A 304 -25.07 17.39 -6.40
CA ILE A 304 -25.92 18.18 -7.29
C ILE A 304 -27.27 18.46 -6.63
N THR A 305 -27.86 17.48 -5.95
CA THR A 305 -29.12 17.67 -5.21
C THR A 305 -28.96 18.72 -4.11
N ALA A 306 -27.86 18.68 -3.36
CA ALA A 306 -27.57 19.71 -2.35
C ALA A 306 -27.36 21.09 -3.00
N LEU A 307 -26.64 21.17 -4.13
CA LEU A 307 -26.45 22.42 -4.88
C LEU A 307 -27.78 22.99 -5.39
N GLU A 308 -28.74 22.16 -5.81
CA GLU A 308 -30.08 22.62 -6.22
C GLU A 308 -30.78 23.35 -5.06
N GLU A 309 -30.65 22.85 -3.84
CA GLU A 309 -31.23 23.47 -2.65
C GLU A 309 -30.50 24.79 -2.28
N GLU A 310 -29.16 24.76 -2.29
CA GLU A 310 -28.29 25.86 -1.89
C GLU A 310 -28.28 27.04 -2.88
N LEU A 311 -28.18 26.79 -4.19
CA LEU A 311 -28.03 27.81 -5.24
C LEU A 311 -29.39 28.38 -5.71
N SER A 312 -30.09 29.01 -4.76
CA SER A 312 -31.45 29.57 -4.92
C SER A 312 -31.51 31.00 -5.46
N MET A 313 -30.39 31.55 -5.97
CA MET A 313 -30.29 32.97 -6.35
C MET A 313 -31.36 33.36 -7.38
N SER A 314 -32.02 34.48 -7.10
CA SER A 314 -33.11 35.04 -7.91
C SER A 314 -32.57 35.88 -9.06
N GLY A 315 -33.06 35.63 -10.29
CA GLY A 315 -32.77 36.43 -11.48
C GLY A 315 -33.29 37.88 -11.39
N ARG A 316 -34.17 38.19 -10.44
CA ARG A 316 -34.55 39.58 -10.08
C ARG A 316 -33.44 40.35 -9.37
N LEU A 317 -32.53 39.64 -8.70
CA LEU A 317 -31.49 40.23 -7.85
C LEU A 317 -30.09 40.14 -8.46
N VAL A 318 -29.81 39.06 -9.20
CA VAL A 318 -28.49 38.81 -9.76
C VAL A 318 -28.53 38.77 -11.28
N LYS A 319 -27.44 39.22 -11.92
CA LYS A 319 -27.23 39.03 -13.36
C LYS A 319 -26.57 37.67 -13.59
N ILE A 320 -27.00 36.97 -14.63
CA ILE A 320 -26.44 35.67 -15.02
C ILE A 320 -25.70 35.78 -16.36
N SER A 321 -24.80 34.83 -16.64
CA SER A 321 -24.19 34.70 -17.95
C SER A 321 -25.19 34.17 -18.98
N ALA A 322 -25.00 34.52 -20.26
CA ALA A 322 -25.82 34.00 -21.36
C ALA A 322 -25.72 32.46 -21.49
N ALA A 323 -24.56 31.89 -21.15
CA ALA A 323 -24.37 30.44 -21.12
C ALA A 323 -25.23 29.76 -20.03
N LEU A 324 -25.32 30.36 -18.83
CA LEU A 324 -26.18 29.84 -17.77
C LEU A 324 -27.67 29.94 -18.15
N GLU A 325 -28.07 31.06 -18.77
CA GLU A 325 -29.44 31.24 -19.25
C GLU A 325 -29.81 30.17 -20.28
N ALA A 326 -28.95 29.94 -21.28
CA ALA A 326 -29.16 28.90 -22.28
C ALA A 326 -29.21 27.48 -21.68
N LEU A 327 -28.42 27.21 -20.65
CA LEU A 327 -28.46 25.94 -19.93
C LEU A 327 -29.78 25.80 -19.16
N ALA A 328 -30.18 26.82 -18.39
CA ALA A 328 -31.41 26.83 -17.60
C ALA A 328 -32.68 26.72 -18.47
N ASP A 329 -32.67 27.26 -19.69
CA ASP A 329 -33.80 27.22 -20.62
C ASP A 329 -34.15 25.82 -21.15
N LYS A 330 -33.25 24.85 -21.00
CA LYS A 330 -33.56 23.43 -21.24
C LYS A 330 -34.50 22.83 -20.18
N CYS A 331 -34.68 23.49 -19.03
CA CYS A 331 -35.65 23.12 -18.00
C CYS A 331 -36.83 24.11 -18.00
N HIS A 332 -38.02 23.64 -18.40
CA HIS A 332 -39.24 24.44 -18.40
C HIS A 332 -40.09 24.17 -17.16
N GLU A 333 -39.84 24.92 -16.08
CA GLU A 333 -40.60 24.86 -14.84
C GLU A 333 -41.14 26.25 -14.45
N PRO A 334 -42.41 26.57 -14.78
CA PRO A 334 -42.99 27.90 -14.54
C PRO A 334 -42.88 28.39 -13.10
N ALA A 335 -42.94 27.47 -12.12
CA ALA A 335 -42.84 27.79 -10.70
C ALA A 335 -41.45 28.29 -10.27
N ARG A 336 -40.39 28.02 -11.05
CA ARG A 336 -38.99 28.31 -10.74
C ARG A 336 -38.33 29.22 -11.79
N MET A 337 -39.12 29.95 -12.59
CA MET A 337 -38.61 30.82 -13.66
C MET A 337 -37.61 31.87 -13.16
N ASP A 338 -37.75 32.31 -11.92
CA ASP A 338 -36.85 33.28 -11.26
C ASP A 338 -35.58 32.64 -10.66
N GLU A 339 -35.41 31.32 -10.71
CA GLU A 339 -34.28 30.62 -10.07
C GLU A 339 -33.36 29.99 -11.15
N PRO A 340 -32.60 30.79 -11.92
CA PRO A 340 -31.85 30.30 -13.08
C PRO A 340 -30.76 29.27 -12.72
N TYR A 341 -30.08 29.43 -11.58
CA TYR A 341 -29.05 28.48 -11.14
C TYR A 341 -29.64 27.12 -10.80
N ARG A 342 -30.76 27.09 -10.05
CA ARG A 342 -31.48 25.86 -9.75
C ARG A 342 -32.00 25.17 -11.02
N ARG A 343 -32.55 25.93 -11.98
CA ARG A 343 -32.97 25.38 -13.28
C ARG A 343 -31.79 24.79 -14.06
N ALA A 344 -30.65 25.47 -14.10
CA ALA A 344 -29.45 24.95 -14.74
C ALA A 344 -28.94 23.67 -14.07
N LEU A 345 -28.91 23.61 -12.74
CA LEU A 345 -28.53 22.40 -12.01
C LEU A 345 -29.50 21.24 -12.25
N ARG A 346 -30.81 21.49 -12.36
CA ARG A 346 -31.79 20.46 -12.73
C ARG A 346 -31.58 19.89 -14.13
N VAL A 347 -31.10 20.71 -15.07
CA VAL A 347 -30.69 20.24 -16.40
C VAL A 347 -29.46 19.33 -16.28
N ILE A 348 -28.46 19.74 -15.50
CA ILE A 348 -27.27 18.94 -15.24
C ILE A 348 -27.65 17.59 -14.60
N HIS A 349 -28.53 17.64 -13.60
CA HIS A 349 -29.06 16.49 -12.89
C HIS A 349 -29.81 15.53 -13.82
N ALA A 350 -30.67 16.05 -14.70
CA ALA A 350 -31.41 15.21 -15.63
C ALA A 350 -30.51 14.56 -16.68
N ARG A 351 -29.52 15.27 -17.21
CA ARG A 351 -28.49 14.67 -18.08
C ARG A 351 -27.68 13.59 -17.35
N LEU A 352 -27.34 13.82 -16.08
CA LEU A 352 -26.65 12.82 -15.26
C LEU A 352 -27.53 11.58 -15.02
N THR A 353 -28.84 11.75 -14.83
CA THR A 353 -29.84 10.65 -14.76
C THR A 353 -29.82 9.81 -16.04
N SER A 354 -29.89 10.44 -17.21
CA SER A 354 -29.79 9.73 -18.50
C SER A 354 -28.46 8.98 -18.64
N THR A 355 -27.36 9.60 -18.20
CA THR A 355 -26.02 9.00 -18.21
C THR A 355 -25.97 7.75 -17.32
N ALA A 356 -26.45 7.85 -16.08
CA ALA A 356 -26.51 6.75 -15.12
C ALA A 356 -27.38 5.59 -15.62
N THR A 357 -28.48 5.91 -16.30
CA THR A 357 -29.38 4.92 -16.92
C THR A 357 -28.65 4.10 -18.00
N GLU A 358 -27.75 4.71 -18.76
CA GLU A 358 -27.00 4.05 -19.82
C GLU A 358 -25.82 3.21 -19.30
N ILE A 359 -25.06 3.74 -18.34
CA ILE A 359 -23.76 3.16 -17.96
C ILE A 359 -23.79 2.29 -16.70
N LEU A 360 -24.78 2.45 -15.82
CA LEU A 360 -24.83 1.73 -14.54
C LEU A 360 -25.80 0.55 -14.57
N ASP A 361 -25.38 -0.54 -13.93
CA ASP A 361 -26.21 -1.74 -13.75
C ASP A 361 -27.28 -1.56 -12.65
N ARG A 362 -27.08 -0.58 -11.75
CA ARG A 362 -28.01 -0.19 -10.68
C ARG A 362 -28.13 1.33 -10.62
N GLN A 363 -29.33 1.82 -10.33
CA GLN A 363 -29.59 3.26 -10.34
C GLN A 363 -29.34 3.94 -8.98
N PRO A 364 -28.76 5.15 -8.97
CA PRO A 364 -28.59 5.96 -7.75
C PRO A 364 -29.92 6.48 -7.19
N GLU A 365 -29.88 6.96 -5.93
CA GLU A 365 -31.01 7.68 -5.35
C GLU A 365 -31.14 9.09 -5.98
N HIS A 366 -32.36 9.66 -5.99
CA HIS A 366 -32.68 11.02 -6.46
C HIS A 366 -32.75 11.29 -7.97
N GLU A 367 -33.04 10.29 -8.82
CA GLU A 367 -33.23 10.49 -10.26
C GLU A 367 -34.19 11.64 -10.64
N LEU A 368 -33.84 12.35 -11.73
CA LEU A 368 -34.67 13.37 -12.34
C LEU A 368 -34.77 13.15 -13.85
N ASP A 369 -35.94 12.77 -14.34
CA ASP A 369 -36.16 12.59 -15.78
C ASP A 369 -36.78 13.86 -16.41
N LEU A 370 -36.01 14.52 -17.27
CA LEU A 370 -36.46 15.61 -18.16
C LEU A 370 -36.32 15.25 -19.65
N ALA A 371 -36.10 13.96 -19.98
CA ALA A 371 -35.86 13.45 -21.33
C ALA A 371 -34.72 14.18 -22.07
N LEU A 372 -33.61 14.44 -21.37
CA LEU A 372 -32.41 15.06 -21.94
C LEU A 372 -31.37 14.01 -22.30
N ASP A 373 -30.52 14.32 -23.28
CA ASP A 373 -29.45 13.43 -23.72
C ASP A 373 -28.38 13.24 -22.62
N PRO A 374 -27.80 12.03 -22.50
CA PRO A 374 -26.73 11.74 -21.54
C PRO A 374 -25.46 12.57 -21.80
N TYR A 375 -24.53 12.54 -20.85
CA TYR A 375 -23.16 12.97 -21.05
C TYR A 375 -22.35 11.82 -21.66
N GLU A 376 -21.65 12.07 -22.76
CA GLU A 376 -20.76 11.05 -23.34
C GLU A 376 -19.46 10.91 -22.53
N THR A 377 -19.00 12.01 -21.93
CA THR A 377 -17.76 12.03 -21.14
C THR A 377 -17.91 12.88 -19.87
N PRO A 378 -17.09 12.62 -18.83
CA PRO A 378 -17.05 13.46 -17.64
C PRO A 378 -16.67 14.92 -17.92
N ALA A 379 -15.94 15.18 -19.00
CA ALA A 379 -15.53 16.52 -19.39
C ALA A 379 -16.73 17.39 -19.79
N GLU A 380 -17.81 16.79 -20.33
CA GLU A 380 -19.04 17.52 -20.64
C GLU A 380 -19.82 17.89 -19.37
N LEU A 381 -19.87 17.00 -18.38
CA LEU A 381 -20.44 17.31 -17.07
C LEU A 381 -19.67 18.46 -16.41
N LEU A 382 -18.34 18.39 -16.44
CA LEU A 382 -17.48 19.44 -15.90
C LEU A 382 -17.71 20.77 -16.64
N ALA A 383 -17.85 20.75 -17.97
CA ALA A 383 -18.13 21.95 -18.75
C ALA A 383 -19.46 22.62 -18.37
N ASP A 384 -20.52 21.84 -18.13
CA ASP A 384 -21.80 22.39 -17.66
C ASP A 384 -21.68 22.96 -16.23
N LEU A 385 -20.89 22.34 -15.34
CA LEU A 385 -20.59 22.87 -14.01
C LEU A 385 -19.72 24.14 -14.07
N ASP A 386 -18.81 24.25 -15.04
CA ASP A 386 -17.97 25.43 -15.28
C ASP A 386 -18.81 26.63 -15.70
N ILE A 387 -19.91 26.43 -16.45
CA ILE A 387 -20.88 27.49 -16.77
C ILE A 387 -21.50 28.08 -15.50
N VAL A 388 -21.82 27.22 -14.51
CA VAL A 388 -22.36 27.64 -13.21
C VAL A 388 -21.31 28.45 -12.43
N ASP A 389 -20.08 27.94 -12.33
CA ASP A 389 -18.97 28.60 -11.64
C ASP A 389 -18.67 29.98 -12.25
N GLU A 390 -18.53 30.05 -13.58
CA GLU A 390 -18.23 31.30 -14.27
C GLU A 390 -19.33 32.35 -14.05
N SER A 391 -20.60 31.94 -14.10
CA SER A 391 -21.74 32.83 -13.87
C SER A 391 -21.76 33.39 -12.44
N LEU A 392 -21.47 32.56 -11.43
CA LEU A 392 -21.35 32.98 -10.02
C LEU A 392 -20.18 33.96 -9.85
N ARG A 393 -19.02 33.68 -10.43
CA ARG A 393 -17.86 34.59 -10.32
C ARG A 393 -18.14 35.94 -10.98
N ARG A 394 -18.73 35.94 -12.17
CA ARG A 394 -19.07 37.19 -12.92
C ARG A 394 -20.06 38.08 -12.18
N ASN A 395 -20.95 37.53 -11.37
CA ASN A 395 -21.93 38.31 -10.62
C ASN A 395 -21.50 38.69 -9.19
N GLY A 396 -20.24 38.39 -8.83
CA GLY A 396 -19.67 38.71 -7.52
C GLY A 396 -19.89 37.65 -6.43
N SER A 397 -20.43 36.48 -6.78
CA SER A 397 -20.73 35.39 -5.84
C SER A 397 -19.62 34.33 -5.78
N ALA A 398 -18.36 34.73 -5.93
CA ALA A 398 -17.21 33.80 -5.91
C ALA A 398 -17.16 32.95 -4.62
N VAL A 399 -17.55 33.52 -3.47
CA VAL A 399 -17.61 32.80 -2.19
C VAL A 399 -18.55 31.58 -2.24
N LEU A 400 -19.63 31.63 -3.03
CA LEU A 400 -20.52 30.47 -3.23
C LEU A 400 -19.90 29.45 -4.20
N ALA A 401 -19.18 29.93 -5.21
CA ALA A 401 -18.50 29.09 -6.19
C ALA A 401 -17.34 28.30 -5.57
N ASP A 402 -16.61 28.91 -4.62
CA ASP A 402 -15.43 28.36 -3.97
C ASP A 402 -15.75 27.29 -2.88
N ASP A 403 -17.03 26.98 -2.62
CA ASP A 403 -17.45 25.97 -1.63
C ASP A 403 -17.82 24.62 -2.29
N ARG A 404 -19.09 24.20 -2.24
CA ARG A 404 -19.53 22.88 -2.71
C ARG A 404 -19.34 22.70 -4.21
N LEU A 405 -19.59 23.73 -5.01
CA LEU A 405 -19.43 23.68 -6.47
C LEU A 405 -17.97 23.41 -6.87
N ALA A 406 -17.01 24.12 -6.27
CA ALA A 406 -15.59 23.89 -6.52
C ALA A 406 -15.18 22.46 -6.15
N ARG A 407 -15.64 21.94 -5.00
CA ARG A 407 -15.37 20.56 -4.58
C ARG A 407 -15.93 19.54 -5.56
N LEU A 408 -17.18 19.71 -6.02
CA LEU A 408 -17.79 18.83 -7.01
C LEU A 408 -17.06 18.87 -8.36
N ARG A 409 -16.73 20.07 -8.86
CA ARG A 409 -15.97 20.23 -10.12
C ARG A 409 -14.63 19.49 -10.05
N GLU A 410 -13.89 19.67 -8.97
CA GLU A 410 -12.62 18.99 -8.78
C GLU A 410 -12.79 17.48 -8.57
N ALA A 411 -13.86 17.04 -7.91
CA ALA A 411 -14.20 15.62 -7.79
C ALA A 411 -14.47 14.98 -9.17
N VAL A 412 -15.26 15.62 -10.04
CA VAL A 412 -15.51 15.15 -11.42
C VAL A 412 -14.21 15.10 -12.21
N HIS A 413 -13.33 16.10 -12.06
CA HIS A 413 -12.03 16.16 -12.73
C HIS A 413 -11.09 15.02 -12.30
N VAL A 414 -11.10 14.66 -11.01
CA VAL A 414 -10.27 13.58 -10.46
C VAL A 414 -10.83 12.20 -10.77
N PHE A 415 -12.10 11.99 -10.46
CA PHE A 415 -12.72 10.66 -10.39
C PHE A 415 -13.46 10.27 -11.67
N GLY A 416 -13.86 11.24 -12.50
CA GLY A 416 -14.64 11.00 -13.71
C GLY A 416 -15.88 10.12 -13.47
N PHE A 417 -16.24 9.28 -14.44
CA PHE A 417 -17.31 8.27 -14.29
C PHE A 417 -16.78 6.89 -13.87
N HIS A 418 -15.48 6.76 -13.60
CA HIS A 418 -14.82 5.48 -13.31
C HIS A 418 -14.34 5.37 -11.86
N LEU A 419 -14.34 6.47 -11.08
CA LEU A 419 -13.84 6.62 -9.72
C LEU A 419 -12.32 6.45 -9.58
N SER A 420 -11.79 5.30 -9.97
CA SER A 420 -10.37 4.99 -9.91
C SER A 420 -10.01 3.98 -10.96
N GLY A 421 -8.81 4.10 -11.53
CA GLY A 421 -8.33 3.14 -12.51
C GLY A 421 -8.09 1.76 -11.90
N LEU A 422 -8.68 0.73 -12.52
CA LEU A 422 -8.46 -0.68 -12.19
C LEU A 422 -7.27 -1.19 -13.01
N ASP A 423 -6.13 -1.46 -12.36
CA ASP A 423 -5.04 -2.12 -13.07
C ASP A 423 -5.36 -3.62 -13.24
N MET A 424 -5.15 -4.12 -14.46
CA MET A 424 -5.18 -5.56 -14.74
C MET A 424 -3.80 -6.13 -14.45
N ARG A 425 -3.69 -7.29 -13.81
CA ARG A 425 -2.39 -7.94 -13.57
C ARG A 425 -2.44 -9.45 -13.74
N GLN A 426 -1.47 -10.02 -14.45
CA GLN A 426 -1.33 -11.47 -14.64
C GLN A 426 0.15 -11.86 -14.88
N ASN A 427 0.48 -13.12 -14.61
CA ASN A 427 1.81 -13.70 -14.83
C ASN A 427 2.09 -13.97 -16.32
N SER A 428 3.32 -13.70 -16.76
CA SER A 428 3.81 -13.93 -18.14
C SER A 428 3.62 -15.37 -18.63
N ASP A 429 3.85 -16.38 -17.79
CA ASP A 429 3.67 -17.81 -18.16
C ASP A 429 2.25 -18.11 -18.66
N VAL A 430 1.25 -17.40 -18.11
CA VAL A 430 -0.15 -17.53 -18.54
C VAL A 430 -0.37 -16.85 -19.87
N HIS A 431 0.30 -15.72 -20.15
CA HIS A 431 0.24 -15.07 -21.47
C HIS A 431 0.83 -15.99 -22.53
N GLU A 432 2.01 -16.56 -22.27
CA GLU A 432 2.69 -17.49 -23.18
C GLU A 432 1.78 -18.70 -23.50
N GLU A 433 1.09 -19.25 -22.49
CA GLU A 433 0.15 -20.37 -22.67
C GLU A 433 -1.00 -20.02 -23.60
N VAL A 434 -1.66 -18.90 -23.31
CA VAL A 434 -2.83 -18.47 -24.07
C VAL A 434 -2.41 -18.11 -25.48
N ILE A 435 -1.35 -17.32 -25.66
CA ILE A 435 -0.86 -16.92 -26.98
C ILE A 435 -0.44 -18.13 -27.82
N ALA A 436 0.25 -19.12 -27.23
CA ALA A 436 0.59 -20.34 -27.96
C ALA A 436 -0.65 -21.03 -28.53
N GLU A 437 -1.71 -21.14 -27.72
CA GLU A 437 -2.97 -21.74 -28.13
C GLU A 437 -3.70 -20.92 -29.20
N LEU A 438 -3.73 -19.59 -29.08
CA LEU A 438 -4.34 -18.71 -30.09
C LEU A 438 -3.61 -18.78 -31.43
N LEU A 439 -2.27 -18.82 -31.42
CA LEU A 439 -1.45 -18.92 -32.63
C LEU A 439 -1.60 -20.28 -33.31
N GLU A 440 -1.71 -21.37 -32.53
CA GLU A 440 -1.97 -22.71 -33.07
C GLU A 440 -3.36 -22.77 -33.70
N TRP A 441 -4.39 -22.28 -33.01
CA TRP A 441 -5.76 -22.23 -33.50
C TRP A 441 -5.87 -21.43 -34.81
N ALA A 442 -5.24 -20.26 -34.86
CA ALA A 442 -5.23 -19.39 -36.04
C ALA A 442 -4.41 -19.96 -37.21
N GLY A 443 -3.67 -21.06 -37.01
CA GLY A 443 -2.76 -21.63 -38.00
C GLY A 443 -1.54 -20.75 -38.28
N VAL A 444 -1.19 -19.85 -37.35
CA VAL A 444 -0.01 -18.96 -37.46
C VAL A 444 1.25 -19.72 -37.08
N HIS A 445 1.23 -20.47 -35.97
CA HIS A 445 2.35 -21.31 -35.55
C HIS A 445 1.89 -22.45 -34.64
N SER A 446 2.33 -23.69 -34.90
CA SER A 446 1.86 -24.88 -34.18
C SER A 446 2.57 -25.16 -32.85
N ASP A 447 3.73 -24.56 -32.61
CA ASP A 447 4.50 -24.76 -31.36
C ASP A 447 5.29 -23.50 -30.99
N TYR A 448 4.56 -22.41 -30.69
CA TYR A 448 5.17 -21.11 -30.36
C TYR A 448 6.19 -21.19 -29.22
N ARG A 449 5.93 -22.01 -28.20
CA ARG A 449 6.79 -22.16 -27.02
C ARG A 449 8.16 -22.75 -27.35
N SER A 450 8.31 -23.49 -28.45
CA SER A 450 9.60 -24.01 -28.89
C SER A 450 10.52 -22.95 -29.50
N LEU A 451 9.99 -21.78 -29.89
CA LEU A 451 10.75 -20.74 -30.57
C LEU A 451 11.76 -20.06 -29.63
N PRO A 452 12.97 -19.71 -30.11
CA PRO A 452 13.87 -18.83 -29.38
C PRO A 452 13.36 -17.39 -29.36
N GLU A 453 13.79 -16.60 -28.38
CA GLU A 453 13.31 -15.23 -28.14
C GLU A 453 13.28 -14.34 -29.40
N PRO A 454 14.32 -14.26 -30.25
CA PRO A 454 14.27 -13.39 -31.44
C PRO A 454 13.15 -13.77 -32.43
N GLU A 455 12.88 -15.07 -32.59
CA GLU A 455 11.83 -15.57 -33.47
C GLU A 455 10.44 -15.32 -32.87
N ARG A 456 10.30 -15.42 -31.54
CA ARG A 456 9.06 -15.03 -30.83
C ARG A 456 8.76 -13.55 -31.03
N VAL A 457 9.76 -12.69 -30.84
CA VAL A 457 9.64 -11.23 -31.01
C VAL A 457 9.24 -10.86 -32.43
N GLU A 458 9.90 -11.44 -33.45
CA GLU A 458 9.56 -11.19 -34.85
C GLU A 458 8.12 -11.59 -35.17
N LEU A 459 7.70 -12.78 -34.74
CA LEU A 459 6.34 -13.29 -34.94
C LEU A 459 5.30 -12.40 -34.27
N LEU A 460 5.47 -12.08 -32.99
CA LEU A 460 4.51 -11.28 -32.23
C LEU A 460 4.43 -9.85 -32.74
N ALA A 461 5.57 -9.24 -33.10
CA ALA A 461 5.58 -7.89 -33.68
C ALA A 461 4.80 -7.85 -35.01
N ALA A 462 4.91 -8.89 -35.84
CA ALA A 462 4.13 -9.01 -37.06
C ALA A 462 2.62 -9.18 -36.79
N GLU A 463 2.24 -9.94 -35.76
CA GLU A 463 0.84 -10.09 -35.37
C GLU A 463 0.24 -8.81 -34.77
N VAL A 464 1.00 -8.06 -33.97
CA VAL A 464 0.59 -6.73 -33.47
C VAL A 464 0.40 -5.73 -34.61
N ALA A 465 1.23 -5.79 -35.65
CA ALA A 465 1.12 -4.94 -36.84
C ALA A 465 -0.10 -5.26 -37.73
N THR A 466 -0.73 -6.44 -37.57
CA THR A 466 -1.78 -6.92 -38.47
C THR A 466 -3.17 -6.71 -37.86
N ARG A 467 -4.15 -6.20 -38.61
CA ARG A 467 -5.54 -5.98 -38.12
C ARG A 467 -6.41 -7.23 -38.04
N ARG A 468 -5.96 -8.35 -38.60
CA ARG A 468 -6.74 -9.60 -38.56
C ARG A 468 -6.84 -10.07 -37.10
N PRO A 469 -8.04 -10.45 -36.63
CA PRO A 469 -8.18 -11.21 -35.39
C PRO A 469 -7.52 -12.58 -35.54
N LEU A 470 -6.93 -13.10 -34.47
CA LEU A 470 -6.47 -14.50 -34.39
C LEU A 470 -7.65 -15.46 -34.19
N ILE A 471 -8.68 -15.00 -33.47
CA ILE A 471 -9.86 -15.80 -33.15
C ILE A 471 -11.13 -15.29 -33.85
N GLY A 472 -12.03 -16.23 -34.15
CA GLY A 472 -13.41 -15.94 -34.56
C GLY A 472 -14.39 -16.71 -33.69
N ASP A 473 -15.69 -16.51 -33.93
CA ASP A 473 -16.79 -17.06 -33.09
C ASP A 473 -16.77 -18.59 -32.90
N GLY A 474 -16.10 -19.32 -33.79
CA GLY A 474 -15.97 -20.79 -33.74
C GLY A 474 -14.74 -21.31 -33.00
N ALA A 475 -13.98 -20.46 -32.29
CA ALA A 475 -12.74 -20.88 -31.62
C ALA A 475 -12.96 -21.92 -30.52
N GLU A 476 -12.35 -23.10 -30.66
CA GLU A 476 -12.35 -24.14 -29.63
C GLU A 476 -11.10 -23.99 -28.76
N LEU A 477 -11.27 -23.27 -27.64
CA LEU A 477 -10.18 -22.95 -26.71
C LEU A 477 -10.36 -23.67 -25.37
N SER A 478 -9.25 -23.85 -24.67
CA SER A 478 -9.16 -24.33 -23.29
C SER A 478 -9.93 -23.41 -22.34
N GLU A 479 -10.26 -23.94 -21.16
CA GLU A 479 -10.92 -23.16 -20.11
C GLU A 479 -10.06 -21.95 -19.69
N LEU A 480 -8.73 -22.12 -19.65
CA LEU A 480 -7.78 -21.06 -19.32
C LEU A 480 -7.81 -19.95 -20.37
N ALA A 481 -7.60 -20.28 -21.65
CA ALA A 481 -7.57 -19.29 -22.72
C ALA A 481 -8.90 -18.54 -22.86
N ARG A 482 -10.04 -19.26 -22.79
CA ARG A 482 -11.36 -18.63 -22.81
C ARG A 482 -11.58 -17.69 -21.62
N LYS A 483 -11.20 -18.13 -20.42
CA LYS A 483 -11.32 -17.30 -19.21
C LYS A 483 -10.47 -16.04 -19.29
N GLU A 484 -9.24 -16.13 -19.75
CA GLU A 484 -8.35 -14.97 -19.88
C GLU A 484 -8.88 -13.99 -20.93
N LEU A 485 -9.34 -14.47 -22.08
CA LEU A 485 -9.99 -13.62 -23.10
C LEU A 485 -11.24 -12.92 -22.57
N ASP A 486 -12.12 -13.63 -21.85
CA ASP A 486 -13.32 -13.06 -21.24
C ASP A 486 -12.97 -11.93 -20.24
N ILE A 487 -11.86 -12.08 -19.50
CA ILE A 487 -11.36 -11.09 -18.55
C ILE A 487 -10.87 -9.83 -19.29
N VAL A 488 -10.07 -9.97 -20.35
CA VAL A 488 -9.59 -8.80 -21.12
C VAL A 488 -10.76 -8.15 -21.89
N ALA A 489 -11.75 -8.93 -22.34
CA ALA A 489 -12.98 -8.40 -22.93
C ALA A 489 -13.83 -7.60 -21.91
N ALA A 490 -13.89 -8.04 -20.65
CA ALA A 490 -14.53 -7.27 -19.59
C ALA A 490 -13.81 -5.93 -19.33
N ALA A 491 -12.48 -5.91 -19.39
CA ALA A 491 -11.70 -4.67 -19.33
C ALA A 491 -12.00 -3.77 -20.55
N ALA A 492 -12.13 -4.33 -21.75
CA ALA A 492 -12.50 -3.58 -22.94
C ALA A 492 -13.89 -2.94 -22.85
N ARG A 493 -14.87 -3.66 -22.28
CA ARG A 493 -16.17 -3.10 -21.93
C ARG A 493 -16.03 -1.92 -20.97
N ALA A 494 -15.24 -2.06 -19.90
CA ALA A 494 -15.07 -1.00 -18.92
C ALA A 494 -14.48 0.27 -19.54
N VAL A 495 -13.47 0.14 -20.40
CA VAL A 495 -12.90 1.27 -21.16
C VAL A 495 -13.93 1.92 -22.07
N LYS A 496 -14.74 1.12 -22.76
CA LYS A 496 -15.80 1.64 -23.64
C LYS A 496 -16.91 2.38 -22.89
N VAL A 497 -17.33 1.87 -21.73
CA VAL A 497 -18.50 2.38 -20.99
C VAL A 497 -18.13 3.52 -20.04
N PHE A 498 -16.99 3.43 -19.34
CA PHE A 498 -16.59 4.39 -18.30
C PHE A 498 -15.41 5.28 -18.72
N GLY A 499 -14.88 5.08 -19.92
CA GLY A 499 -13.75 5.81 -20.49
C GLY A 499 -12.39 5.13 -20.25
N PRO A 500 -11.32 5.60 -20.93
CA PRO A 500 -10.01 4.95 -20.95
C PRO A 500 -9.33 4.87 -19.59
N GLN A 501 -9.65 5.78 -18.66
CA GLN A 501 -9.07 5.77 -17.32
C GLN A 501 -9.66 4.68 -16.41
N ALA A 502 -10.73 4.00 -16.82
CA ALA A 502 -11.31 2.89 -16.05
C ALA A 502 -10.36 1.69 -15.94
N VAL A 503 -9.57 1.43 -16.98
CA VAL A 503 -8.51 0.41 -17.00
C VAL A 503 -7.25 1.04 -17.59
N PRO A 504 -6.44 1.75 -16.79
CA PRO A 504 -5.33 2.52 -17.33
C PRO A 504 -4.14 1.64 -17.73
N ASN A 505 -3.97 0.47 -17.10
CA ASN A 505 -2.78 -0.37 -17.26
C ASN A 505 -3.06 -1.88 -17.19
N TYR A 506 -2.17 -2.63 -17.84
CA TYR A 506 -2.05 -4.08 -17.81
C TYR A 506 -0.62 -4.45 -17.40
N ILE A 507 -0.49 -5.04 -16.22
CA ILE A 507 0.78 -5.36 -15.54
C ILE A 507 1.15 -6.82 -15.77
N ILE A 508 2.39 -7.05 -16.20
CA ILE A 508 2.93 -8.39 -16.50
C ILE A 508 3.85 -8.81 -15.36
N SER A 509 3.37 -9.68 -14.49
CA SER A 509 4.17 -10.23 -13.38
C SER A 509 5.18 -11.24 -13.90
N MET A 510 6.38 -11.29 -13.30
CA MET A 510 7.50 -12.12 -13.78
C MET A 510 7.87 -11.83 -15.24
N CYS A 511 7.92 -10.55 -15.63
CA CYS A 511 8.40 -10.17 -16.96
C CYS A 511 9.92 -10.35 -17.06
N GLN A 512 10.37 -11.16 -18.01
CA GLN A 512 11.77 -11.56 -18.20
C GLN A 512 12.29 -11.29 -19.62
N SER A 513 11.41 -11.02 -20.59
CA SER A 513 11.78 -10.85 -21.99
C SER A 513 10.91 -9.82 -22.74
N VAL A 514 11.26 -9.55 -24.00
CA VAL A 514 10.48 -8.65 -24.87
C VAL A 514 9.20 -9.35 -25.34
N SER A 515 9.26 -10.68 -25.57
CA SER A 515 8.09 -11.48 -25.93
C SER A 515 6.96 -11.33 -24.91
N ASP A 516 7.25 -11.34 -23.61
CA ASP A 516 6.24 -11.18 -22.55
C ASP A 516 5.41 -9.90 -22.73
N MET A 517 6.06 -8.80 -23.13
CA MET A 517 5.42 -7.51 -23.38
C MET A 517 4.56 -7.54 -24.65
N LEU A 518 5.03 -8.23 -25.69
CA LEU A 518 4.31 -8.37 -26.95
C LEU A 518 3.15 -9.37 -26.87
N GLU A 519 3.25 -10.41 -26.04
CA GLU A 519 2.15 -11.34 -25.77
C GLU A 519 0.95 -10.61 -25.15
N ALA A 520 1.21 -9.75 -24.15
CA ALA A 520 0.19 -8.87 -23.60
C ALA A 520 -0.37 -7.89 -24.65
N ALA A 521 0.49 -7.37 -25.55
CA ALA A 521 0.06 -6.50 -26.64
C ALA A 521 -0.91 -7.23 -27.59
N VAL A 522 -0.62 -8.47 -27.97
CA VAL A 522 -1.51 -9.31 -28.79
C VAL A 522 -2.84 -9.55 -28.07
N LEU A 523 -2.84 -9.89 -26.77
CA LEU A 523 -4.08 -10.07 -26.00
C LEU A 523 -4.95 -8.80 -25.98
N LEU A 524 -4.35 -7.63 -25.79
CA LEU A 524 -5.06 -6.35 -25.80
C LEU A 524 -5.61 -6.02 -27.20
N LYS A 525 -4.86 -6.36 -28.26
CA LYS A 525 -5.29 -6.19 -29.65
C LYS A 525 -6.53 -7.04 -29.96
N GLU A 526 -6.57 -8.30 -29.52
CA GLU A 526 -7.69 -9.21 -29.82
C GLU A 526 -9.05 -8.71 -29.29
N VAL A 527 -9.04 -7.85 -28.26
CA VAL A 527 -10.28 -7.26 -27.71
C VAL A 527 -10.48 -5.78 -28.11
N GLY A 528 -9.65 -5.25 -29.02
CA GLY A 528 -9.75 -3.87 -29.52
C GLY A 528 -9.21 -2.80 -28.55
N LEU A 529 -8.37 -3.18 -27.59
CA LEU A 529 -7.66 -2.25 -26.70
C LEU A 529 -6.27 -1.86 -27.22
N LEU A 530 -5.90 -2.34 -28.41
CA LEU A 530 -4.67 -1.99 -29.10
C LEU A 530 -4.87 -2.04 -30.62
N ASP A 531 -4.62 -0.93 -31.30
CA ASP A 531 -4.42 -0.87 -32.75
C ASP A 531 -3.34 0.16 -33.08
N VAL A 532 -2.17 -0.29 -33.52
CA VAL A 532 -1.07 0.58 -33.98
C VAL A 532 -0.72 0.36 -35.45
N SER A 533 -1.59 -0.34 -36.19
CA SER A 533 -1.37 -0.71 -37.59
C SER A 533 -1.72 0.40 -38.58
N GLY A 534 -2.46 1.41 -38.15
CA GLY A 534 -2.94 2.54 -38.97
C GLY A 534 -2.51 3.90 -38.44
N PRO A 535 -2.88 5.00 -39.14
CA PRO A 535 -2.52 6.37 -38.75
C PRO A 535 -3.21 6.81 -37.44
N ASP A 536 -4.40 6.28 -37.17
CA ASP A 536 -5.17 6.54 -35.94
C ASP A 536 -4.81 5.48 -34.89
N ALA A 537 -3.55 5.50 -34.44
CA ALA A 537 -3.09 4.58 -33.40
C ALA A 537 -3.94 4.72 -32.12
N TYR A 538 -4.21 3.60 -31.46
CA TYR A 538 -5.06 3.53 -30.27
C TYR A 538 -4.49 2.53 -29.27
N ALA A 539 -4.15 3.00 -28.06
CA ALA A 539 -3.64 2.18 -26.96
C ALA A 539 -4.03 2.78 -25.59
N PRO A 540 -5.32 2.75 -25.22
CA PRO A 540 -5.83 3.32 -23.96
C PRO A 540 -5.26 2.62 -22.71
N VAL A 541 -4.83 1.37 -22.83
CA VAL A 541 -4.25 0.57 -21.73
C VAL A 541 -2.73 0.49 -21.88
N GLY A 542 -2.00 0.89 -20.84
CA GLY A 542 -0.54 0.83 -20.82
C GLY A 542 -0.05 -0.57 -20.48
N ILE A 543 0.95 -1.07 -21.22
CA ILE A 543 1.62 -2.34 -20.90
C ILE A 543 2.74 -2.05 -19.92
N VAL A 544 2.67 -2.64 -18.73
CA VAL A 544 3.60 -2.36 -17.61
C VAL A 544 4.36 -3.64 -17.26
N PRO A 545 5.66 -3.76 -17.62
CA PRO A 545 6.47 -4.88 -17.16
C PRO A 545 6.72 -4.76 -15.65
N LEU A 546 6.58 -5.87 -14.93
CA LEU A 546 6.96 -5.98 -13.52
C LEU A 546 8.21 -6.87 -13.39
N PHE A 547 9.33 -6.24 -13.06
CA PHE A 547 10.61 -6.92 -12.78
C PHE A 547 10.67 -7.27 -11.28
N GLU A 548 10.66 -8.57 -10.95
CA GLU A 548 10.54 -9.06 -9.55
C GLU A 548 11.82 -9.68 -8.99
N THR A 549 12.63 -10.36 -9.81
CA THR A 549 13.88 -11.00 -9.36
C THR A 549 15.07 -10.06 -9.52
N ILE A 550 16.20 -10.38 -8.86
CA ILE A 550 17.42 -9.58 -9.01
C ILE A 550 17.89 -9.57 -10.46
N ASP A 551 17.87 -10.72 -11.13
CA ASP A 551 18.27 -10.86 -12.53
C ASP A 551 17.33 -10.08 -13.48
N ASP A 552 16.03 -10.06 -13.19
CA ASP A 552 15.07 -9.31 -13.99
C ASP A 552 15.25 -7.79 -13.80
N LEU A 553 15.52 -7.33 -12.58
CA LEU A 553 15.83 -5.93 -12.28
C LEU A 553 17.09 -5.47 -13.03
N GLN A 554 18.15 -6.29 -13.06
CA GLN A 554 19.38 -6.00 -13.79
C GLN A 554 19.18 -5.96 -15.32
N ARG A 555 18.28 -6.79 -15.85
CA ARG A 555 17.99 -6.85 -17.30
C ARG A 555 16.91 -5.87 -17.74
N GLY A 556 16.13 -5.31 -16.82
CA GLY A 556 14.91 -4.57 -17.13
C GLY A 556 15.10 -3.39 -18.09
N SER A 557 16.18 -2.63 -17.94
CA SER A 557 16.54 -1.54 -18.86
C SER A 557 16.81 -2.04 -20.27
N SER A 558 17.55 -3.14 -20.41
CA SER A 558 17.88 -3.74 -21.71
C SER A 558 16.64 -4.33 -22.42
N ILE A 559 15.71 -4.92 -21.66
CA ILE A 559 14.44 -5.44 -22.21
C ILE A 559 13.62 -4.26 -22.75
N LEU A 560 13.54 -3.17 -22.00
CA LEU A 560 12.77 -2.00 -22.41
C LEU A 560 13.39 -1.29 -23.63
N GLU A 561 14.72 -1.16 -23.68
CA GLU A 561 15.42 -0.62 -24.86
C GLU A 561 15.13 -1.45 -26.11
N GLN A 562 15.25 -2.78 -26.02
CA GLN A 562 14.96 -3.69 -27.15
C GLN A 562 13.49 -3.63 -27.57
N ALA A 563 12.55 -3.55 -26.63
CA ALA A 563 11.13 -3.38 -26.96
C ALA A 563 10.90 -2.07 -27.75
N LEU A 564 11.51 -0.96 -27.33
CA LEU A 564 11.37 0.34 -27.98
C LEU A 564 12.05 0.45 -29.36
N GLU A 565 13.02 -0.41 -29.67
CA GLU A 565 13.59 -0.54 -31.01
C GLU A 565 12.57 -1.08 -32.02
N LEU A 566 11.52 -1.79 -31.55
CA LEU A 566 10.44 -2.28 -32.40
C LEU A 566 9.49 -1.14 -32.79
N PRO A 567 9.28 -0.85 -34.09
CA PRO A 567 8.40 0.24 -34.52
C PRO A 567 6.97 0.12 -33.97
N VAL A 568 6.45 -1.10 -33.89
CA VAL A 568 5.11 -1.36 -33.34
C VAL A 568 5.02 -0.96 -31.87
N TYR A 569 6.01 -1.31 -31.05
CA TYR A 569 6.00 -0.99 -29.63
C TYR A 569 6.27 0.50 -29.40
N ARG A 570 7.16 1.11 -30.19
CA ARG A 570 7.36 2.57 -30.14
C ARG A 570 6.08 3.32 -30.45
N ALA A 571 5.25 2.85 -31.38
CA ALA A 571 3.94 3.47 -31.65
C ALA A 571 2.99 3.38 -30.45
N ILE A 572 2.99 2.26 -29.71
CA ILE A 572 2.21 2.07 -28.47
C ILE A 572 2.60 3.13 -27.42
N VAL A 573 3.91 3.35 -27.25
CA VAL A 573 4.42 4.34 -26.28
C VAL A 573 4.15 5.78 -26.76
N SER A 574 4.29 6.04 -28.06
CA SER A 574 4.11 7.37 -28.65
C SER A 574 2.66 7.88 -28.53
N VAL A 575 1.65 7.03 -28.81
CA VAL A 575 0.24 7.40 -28.67
C VAL A 575 -0.15 7.71 -27.21
N ARG A 576 0.65 7.22 -26.25
CA ARG A 576 0.52 7.51 -24.82
C ARG A 576 1.37 8.70 -24.36
N GLY A 577 1.81 9.56 -25.29
CA GLY A 577 2.58 10.77 -24.99
C GLY A 577 4.04 10.49 -24.62
N ASP A 578 4.63 9.49 -25.28
CA ASP A 578 5.98 9.00 -25.04
C ASP A 578 6.22 8.58 -23.58
N SER A 579 5.18 8.11 -22.88
CA SER A 579 5.27 7.69 -21.48
C SER A 579 5.20 6.18 -21.34
N GLN A 580 6.19 5.62 -20.63
CA GLN A 580 6.26 4.22 -20.30
C GLN A 580 6.29 4.07 -18.78
N GLU A 581 5.43 3.19 -18.28
CA GLU A 581 5.45 2.81 -16.87
C GLU A 581 6.15 1.46 -16.69
N VAL A 582 6.97 1.35 -15.65
CA VAL A 582 7.66 0.11 -15.26
C VAL A 582 7.38 -0.13 -13.79
N MET A 583 7.00 -1.37 -13.45
CA MET A 583 6.75 -1.75 -12.07
C MET A 583 7.95 -2.50 -11.49
N LEU A 584 8.30 -2.20 -10.25
CA LEU A 584 9.43 -2.82 -9.54
C LEU A 584 8.93 -3.66 -8.35
N GLY A 585 9.32 -4.94 -8.33
CA GLY A 585 9.01 -5.87 -7.25
C GLY A 585 10.11 -5.88 -6.18
N TYR A 586 9.74 -5.67 -4.91
CA TYR A 586 10.70 -5.57 -3.80
C TYR A 586 10.82 -6.87 -2.99
N SER A 587 9.66 -7.49 -2.69
CA SER A 587 9.59 -8.56 -1.70
C SER A 587 10.15 -9.89 -2.21
N ASP A 588 10.03 -10.16 -3.52
CA ASP A 588 10.57 -11.38 -4.11
C ASP A 588 12.10 -11.28 -4.30
N SER A 589 12.64 -10.12 -4.67
CA SER A 589 14.10 -9.90 -4.72
C SER A 589 14.77 -10.03 -3.35
N ASN A 590 14.08 -9.61 -2.28
CA ASN A 590 14.58 -9.80 -0.92
C ASN A 590 14.59 -11.28 -0.50
N LYS A 591 13.60 -12.07 -0.93
CA LYS A 591 13.59 -13.53 -0.72
C LYS A 591 14.77 -14.20 -1.45
N ASP A 592 15.12 -13.68 -2.62
CA ASP A 592 16.15 -14.21 -3.52
C ASP A 592 17.59 -13.88 -3.05
N GLY A 593 17.90 -12.62 -2.78
CA GLY A 593 19.29 -12.19 -2.48
C GLY A 593 19.54 -11.57 -1.12
N GLY A 594 18.52 -11.46 -0.26
CA GLY A 594 18.65 -10.84 1.06
C GLY A 594 18.58 -9.30 1.06
N TYR A 595 18.53 -8.71 2.26
CA TYR A 595 18.06 -7.35 2.48
C TYR A 595 18.89 -6.27 1.75
N LEU A 596 20.20 -6.20 2.01
CA LEU A 596 21.05 -5.15 1.44
C LEU A 596 21.16 -5.28 -0.08
N ALA A 597 21.36 -6.50 -0.57
CA ALA A 597 21.50 -6.77 -2.01
C ALA A 597 20.24 -6.42 -2.78
N ALA A 598 19.06 -6.78 -2.26
CA ALA A 598 17.79 -6.44 -2.89
C ALA A 598 17.56 -4.92 -2.97
N ASN A 599 17.76 -4.18 -1.85
CA ASN A 599 17.60 -2.72 -1.86
C ASN A 599 18.58 -2.04 -2.83
N TRP A 600 19.81 -2.55 -2.94
CA TRP A 600 20.78 -2.02 -3.89
C TRP A 600 20.45 -2.36 -5.35
N ALA A 601 20.05 -3.60 -5.63
CA ALA A 601 19.64 -4.02 -6.98
C ALA A 601 18.48 -3.17 -7.51
N LEU A 602 17.53 -2.80 -6.65
CA LEU A 602 16.45 -1.88 -6.99
C LEU A 602 16.97 -0.48 -7.31
N TYR A 603 17.83 0.08 -6.47
CA TYR A 603 18.41 1.40 -6.71
C TYR A 603 19.21 1.44 -8.02
N ARG A 604 20.00 0.39 -8.31
CA ARG A 604 20.73 0.22 -9.57
C ARG A 604 19.79 0.11 -10.77
N ALA A 605 18.74 -0.70 -10.68
CA ALA A 605 17.77 -0.86 -11.76
C ALA A 605 17.03 0.46 -12.05
N GLU A 606 16.68 1.23 -11.02
CA GLU A 606 16.08 2.56 -11.18
C GLU A 606 17.04 3.52 -11.91
N LEU A 607 18.34 3.55 -11.56
CA LEU A 607 19.36 4.32 -12.29
C LEU A 607 19.47 3.91 -13.77
N ASP A 608 19.51 2.61 -14.04
CA ASP A 608 19.66 2.09 -15.39
C ASP A 608 18.41 2.38 -16.25
N LEU A 609 17.22 2.33 -15.66
CA LEU A 609 15.96 2.72 -16.30
C LEU A 609 15.87 4.22 -16.57
N VAL A 610 16.34 5.07 -15.64
CA VAL A 610 16.41 6.53 -15.84
C VAL A 610 17.34 6.87 -17.01
N GLU A 611 18.50 6.22 -17.09
CA GLU A 611 19.43 6.41 -18.20
C GLU A 611 18.84 5.89 -19.52
N SER A 612 18.15 4.76 -19.52
CA SER A 612 17.41 4.23 -20.68
C SER A 612 16.35 5.23 -21.17
N ALA A 613 15.58 5.82 -20.25
CA ALA A 613 14.58 6.82 -20.57
C ALA A 613 15.19 8.07 -21.22
N ARG A 614 16.35 8.52 -20.70
CA ARG A 614 17.12 9.62 -21.29
C ARG A 614 17.60 9.30 -22.70
N LYS A 615 18.14 8.10 -22.94
CA LYS A 615 18.64 7.67 -24.27
C LYS A 615 17.53 7.57 -25.32
N THR A 616 16.36 7.09 -24.91
CA THR A 616 15.23 6.79 -25.81
C THR A 616 14.22 7.94 -25.93
N GLY A 617 14.38 8.99 -25.12
CA GLY A 617 13.49 10.15 -25.08
C GLY A 617 12.09 9.83 -24.54
N MET A 618 11.93 8.74 -23.78
CA MET A 618 10.66 8.41 -23.13
C MET A 618 10.55 9.08 -21.75
N ARG A 619 9.33 9.39 -21.32
CA ARG A 619 9.02 9.72 -19.93
C ARG A 619 8.80 8.43 -19.13
N LEU A 620 9.76 8.10 -18.27
CA LEU A 620 9.66 6.98 -17.35
C LEU A 620 8.71 7.31 -16.20
N ARG A 621 7.85 6.36 -15.86
CA ARG A 621 7.10 6.33 -14.61
C ARG A 621 7.42 5.04 -13.87
N LEU A 622 7.83 5.16 -12.62
CA LEU A 622 8.03 3.99 -11.77
C LEU A 622 6.79 3.69 -10.93
N PHE A 623 6.41 2.42 -10.91
CA PHE A 623 5.39 1.88 -10.04
C PHE A 623 6.04 0.97 -9.00
N HIS A 624 6.05 1.45 -7.76
CA HIS A 624 6.63 0.73 -6.64
C HIS A 624 5.65 -0.32 -6.09
N GLY A 625 6.00 -1.59 -6.29
CA GLY A 625 5.22 -2.73 -5.85
C GLY A 625 5.21 -2.96 -4.34
N ARG A 626 4.56 -4.06 -3.95
CA ARG A 626 4.41 -4.42 -2.54
C ARG A 626 5.78 -4.67 -1.88
N GLY A 627 6.01 -3.93 -0.81
CA GLY A 627 7.00 -4.31 0.17
C GLY A 627 8.34 -3.57 0.12
N GLY A 628 8.46 -2.52 -0.68
CA GLY A 628 9.59 -1.59 -0.58
C GLY A 628 9.50 -0.70 0.65
N THR A 629 10.62 -0.06 1.00
CA THR A 629 10.72 0.98 2.04
C THR A 629 9.65 2.07 1.87
N VAL A 630 9.32 2.38 0.61
CA VAL A 630 8.27 3.32 0.19
C VAL A 630 6.86 2.86 0.59
N GLY A 631 6.54 1.57 0.42
CA GLY A 631 5.19 1.00 0.59
C GLY A 631 4.88 0.37 1.96
N ARG A 632 5.88 0.01 2.76
CA ARG A 632 5.66 -0.74 4.03
C ARG A 632 5.39 0.13 5.26
N GLY A 633 5.61 1.44 5.18
CA GLY A 633 5.59 2.31 6.36
C GLY A 633 6.58 1.88 7.46
N GLY A 634 7.51 0.96 7.15
CA GLY A 634 8.57 0.46 8.02
C GLY A 634 9.68 1.50 8.24
N GLY A 635 9.47 2.68 7.67
CA GLY A 635 10.03 4.00 7.96
C GLY A 635 9.06 5.05 7.39
N PRO A 636 9.30 6.35 7.59
CA PRO A 636 8.45 7.39 7.01
C PRO A 636 8.46 7.31 5.47
N SER A 637 7.30 7.15 4.83
CA SER A 637 7.20 7.07 3.35
C SER A 637 7.86 8.26 2.65
N TYR A 638 7.88 9.42 3.30
CA TYR A 638 8.59 10.61 2.85
C TYR A 638 10.09 10.39 2.62
N ASP A 639 10.79 9.81 3.60
CA ASP A 639 12.24 9.59 3.51
C ASP A 639 12.58 8.50 2.49
N ALA A 640 11.68 7.51 2.33
CA ALA A 640 11.84 6.46 1.35
C ALA A 640 11.69 6.96 -0.10
N ILE A 641 10.74 7.85 -0.37
CA ILE A 641 10.59 8.48 -1.70
C ILE A 641 11.79 9.39 -1.98
N ARG A 642 12.26 10.14 -0.98
CA ARG A 642 13.47 10.96 -1.09
C ARG A 642 14.78 10.16 -1.22
N ALA A 643 14.75 8.88 -0.87
CA ALA A 643 15.89 7.98 -0.98
C ALA A 643 16.03 7.35 -2.38
N GLN A 644 15.09 7.60 -3.30
CA GLN A 644 15.18 7.12 -4.68
C GLN A 644 16.31 7.86 -5.44
N PRO A 645 16.87 7.23 -6.49
CA PRO A 645 17.92 7.85 -7.29
C PRO A 645 17.41 9.08 -8.05
N PRO A 646 18.32 10.01 -8.41
CA PRO A 646 17.97 11.16 -9.23
C PRO A 646 17.25 10.76 -10.52
N GLY A 647 16.16 11.45 -10.86
CA GLY A 647 15.38 11.19 -12.07
C GLY A 647 14.40 10.02 -11.99
N ALA A 648 14.42 9.20 -10.93
CA ALA A 648 13.51 8.06 -10.78
C ALA A 648 12.04 8.49 -10.53
N VAL A 649 11.84 9.55 -9.75
CA VAL A 649 10.51 10.09 -9.45
C VAL A 649 10.00 10.94 -10.62
N ASN A 650 10.76 11.95 -11.05
CA ASN A 650 10.45 12.81 -12.20
C ASN A 650 8.96 13.19 -12.37
N GLY A 651 8.37 13.76 -11.31
CA GLY A 651 6.98 14.19 -11.26
C GLY A 651 5.97 13.06 -11.06
N SER A 652 6.41 11.80 -10.95
CA SER A 652 5.53 10.65 -10.89
C SER A 652 5.88 9.67 -9.78
N LEU A 653 4.87 9.27 -9.01
CA LEU A 653 4.97 8.24 -7.98
C LEU A 653 3.72 7.37 -8.03
N ARG A 654 3.83 6.13 -8.49
CA ARG A 654 2.79 5.12 -8.25
C ARG A 654 3.27 4.18 -7.17
N ILE A 655 2.40 3.89 -6.21
CA ILE A 655 2.76 3.09 -5.04
C ILE A 655 1.63 2.15 -4.69
N THR A 656 1.97 0.88 -4.46
CA THR A 656 1.03 -0.09 -3.92
C THR A 656 0.73 0.23 -2.46
N GLU A 657 -0.52 0.60 -2.16
CA GLU A 657 -1.02 0.71 -0.81
C GLU A 657 -1.48 -0.66 -0.31
N GLN A 658 -0.71 -1.19 0.63
CA GLN A 658 -0.93 -2.50 1.23
C GLN A 658 -2.20 -2.50 2.08
N GLY A 659 -3.13 -3.43 1.83
CA GLY A 659 -4.39 -3.48 2.54
C GLY A 659 -4.28 -3.48 4.08
N GLU A 660 -3.20 -4.02 4.66
CA GLU A 660 -2.93 -3.98 6.11
C GLU A 660 -2.75 -2.58 6.71
N VAL A 661 -2.36 -1.59 5.91
CA VAL A 661 -2.16 -0.21 6.36
C VAL A 661 -3.24 0.74 5.84
N ILE A 662 -4.06 0.36 4.87
CA ILE A 662 -5.06 1.25 4.26
C ILE A 662 -6.01 1.83 5.30
N ALA A 663 -6.53 1.01 6.23
CA ALA A 663 -7.41 1.52 7.28
C ALA A 663 -6.70 2.53 8.19
N ALA A 664 -5.44 2.26 8.56
CA ALA A 664 -4.65 3.18 9.37
C ALA A 664 -4.24 4.46 8.62
N LYS A 665 -4.32 4.47 7.28
CA LYS A 665 -3.95 5.62 6.45
C LYS A 665 -5.13 6.45 5.95
N TYR A 666 -6.26 5.81 5.67
CA TYR A 666 -7.32 6.39 4.83
C TYR A 666 -8.73 6.21 5.41
N ALA A 667 -8.89 5.65 6.62
CA ALA A 667 -10.22 5.46 7.21
C ALA A 667 -10.92 6.76 7.63
N GLU A 668 -10.19 7.87 7.76
CA GLU A 668 -10.73 9.16 8.19
C GLU A 668 -10.09 10.32 7.42
N PRO A 669 -10.82 11.43 7.17
CA PRO A 669 -10.33 12.54 6.36
C PRO A 669 -9.01 13.14 6.85
N GLN A 670 -8.88 13.37 8.16
CA GLN A 670 -7.67 13.98 8.75
C GLN A 670 -6.41 13.14 8.55
N ILE A 671 -6.55 11.82 8.70
CA ILE A 671 -5.44 10.87 8.54
C ILE A 671 -5.12 10.70 7.05
N ALA A 672 -6.15 10.58 6.21
CA ALA A 672 -6.02 10.51 4.76
C ALA A 672 -5.27 11.73 4.22
N HIS A 673 -5.67 12.93 4.64
CA HIS A 673 -5.02 14.17 4.24
C HIS A 673 -3.53 14.15 4.58
N ARG A 674 -3.15 13.78 5.81
CA ARG A 674 -1.73 13.76 6.20
C ARG A 674 -0.91 12.77 5.38
N ASN A 675 -1.46 11.60 5.08
CA ASN A 675 -0.74 10.61 4.28
C ASN A 675 -0.58 11.07 2.82
N LEU A 676 -1.65 11.57 2.21
CA LEU A 676 -1.62 12.08 0.83
C LEU A 676 -0.72 13.31 0.70
N GLU A 677 -0.78 14.24 1.65
CA GLU A 677 0.13 15.38 1.78
C GLU A 677 1.60 14.92 1.80
N THR A 678 1.89 13.88 2.59
CA THR A 678 3.24 13.34 2.73
C THR A 678 3.77 12.77 1.41
N LEU A 679 2.93 12.05 0.66
CA LEU A 679 3.31 11.52 -0.66
C LEU A 679 3.59 12.65 -1.65
N LEU A 680 2.71 13.65 -1.71
CA LEU A 680 2.85 14.79 -2.61
C LEU A 680 4.08 15.64 -2.29
N ALA A 681 4.31 15.93 -1.01
CA ALA A 681 5.49 16.65 -0.53
C ALA A 681 6.78 15.95 -0.94
N ALA A 682 6.85 14.63 -0.73
CA ALA A 682 8.03 13.84 -1.09
C ALA A 682 8.26 13.83 -2.61
N THR A 683 7.21 13.63 -3.41
CA THR A 683 7.29 13.61 -4.87
C THR A 683 7.76 14.97 -5.41
N LEU A 684 7.22 16.08 -4.91
CA LEU A 684 7.63 17.42 -5.33
C LEU A 684 9.11 17.68 -4.99
N GLU A 685 9.54 17.36 -3.77
CA GLU A 685 10.95 17.54 -3.38
C GLU A 685 11.88 16.66 -4.19
N ALA A 686 11.56 15.38 -4.40
CA ALA A 686 12.38 14.45 -5.18
C ALA A 686 12.41 14.75 -6.68
N THR A 687 11.43 15.50 -7.18
CA THR A 687 11.39 15.93 -8.58
C THR A 687 12.13 17.23 -8.80
N LEU A 688 11.98 18.19 -7.89
CA LEU A 688 12.39 19.58 -8.13
C LEU A 688 13.68 19.99 -7.40
N LEU A 689 14.17 19.19 -6.46
CA LEU A 689 15.35 19.49 -5.66
C LEU A 689 16.43 18.41 -5.83
N ASP A 690 17.70 18.80 -5.74
CA ASP A 690 18.79 17.86 -5.55
C ASP A 690 18.79 17.36 -4.10
N ILE A 691 18.26 16.15 -3.92
CA ILE A 691 18.13 15.51 -2.62
C ILE A 691 19.17 14.41 -2.39
N GLU A 692 19.84 13.91 -3.42
CA GLU A 692 20.81 12.82 -3.28
C GLU A 692 22.06 13.28 -2.52
N GLY A 693 22.54 14.49 -2.83
CA GLY A 693 23.63 15.14 -2.10
C GLY A 693 25.01 14.48 -2.29
N LEU A 694 25.17 13.58 -3.27
CA LEU A 694 26.44 12.93 -3.59
C LEU A 694 27.28 13.69 -4.62
N GLY A 695 26.65 14.28 -5.65
CA GLY A 695 27.36 14.96 -6.74
C GLY A 695 28.45 14.08 -7.36
N ASP A 696 29.66 14.61 -7.50
CA ASP A 696 30.81 13.87 -8.07
C ASP A 696 31.21 12.61 -7.27
N ALA A 697 30.74 12.46 -6.02
CA ALA A 697 31.00 11.28 -5.20
C ALA A 697 30.05 10.10 -5.48
N ALA A 698 29.07 10.25 -6.39
CA ALA A 698 28.09 9.21 -6.70
C ALA A 698 28.73 7.91 -7.20
N GLY A 699 29.58 7.99 -8.23
CA GLY A 699 30.27 6.82 -8.80
C GLY A 699 31.02 5.98 -7.74
N PRO A 700 31.95 6.58 -6.98
CA PRO A 700 32.65 5.88 -5.91
C PRO A 700 31.73 5.32 -4.82
N ALA A 701 30.63 6.01 -4.48
CA ALA A 701 29.67 5.50 -3.51
C ALA A 701 28.93 4.26 -4.04
N TYR A 702 28.60 4.25 -5.34
CA TYR A 702 27.93 3.12 -5.98
C TYR A 702 28.85 1.89 -6.04
N ASP A 703 30.13 2.07 -6.37
CA ASP A 703 31.12 0.97 -6.37
C ASP A 703 31.23 0.29 -4.99
N VAL A 704 31.19 1.08 -3.91
CA VAL A 704 31.19 0.55 -2.53
C VAL A 704 29.95 -0.31 -2.27
N LEU A 705 28.78 0.13 -2.73
CA LEU A 705 27.54 -0.61 -2.54
C LEU A 705 27.45 -1.86 -3.42
N ASP A 706 28.04 -1.86 -4.63
CA ASP A 706 28.19 -3.05 -5.46
C ASP A 706 28.96 -4.15 -4.71
N GLU A 707 30.09 -3.81 -4.09
CA GLU A 707 30.87 -4.77 -3.29
C GLU A 707 30.11 -5.28 -2.06
N LEU A 708 29.44 -4.38 -1.33
CA LEU A 708 28.69 -4.73 -0.13
C LEU A 708 27.48 -5.62 -0.44
N ALA A 709 26.74 -5.31 -1.50
CA ALA A 709 25.61 -6.10 -1.96
C ALA A 709 26.04 -7.54 -2.32
N ALA A 710 27.14 -7.70 -3.07
CA ALA A 710 27.66 -9.02 -3.43
C ALA A 710 28.13 -9.84 -2.21
N ARG A 711 28.65 -9.19 -1.17
CA ARG A 711 28.99 -9.85 0.11
C ARG A 711 27.74 -10.27 0.88
N ALA A 712 26.76 -9.38 1.00
CA ALA A 712 25.52 -9.63 1.72
C ALA A 712 24.73 -10.77 1.06
N GLN A 713 24.65 -10.78 -0.27
CA GLN A 713 24.00 -11.84 -1.02
C GLN A 713 24.65 -13.20 -0.77
N ARG A 714 25.99 -13.29 -0.83
CA ARG A 714 26.70 -14.54 -0.53
C ARG A 714 26.43 -15.04 0.89
N ALA A 715 26.45 -14.15 1.89
CA ALA A 715 26.15 -14.51 3.27
C ALA A 715 24.71 -15.01 3.45
N TYR A 716 23.75 -14.38 2.76
CA TYR A 716 22.36 -14.80 2.74
C TYR A 716 22.19 -16.17 2.06
N SER A 717 22.79 -16.38 0.88
CA SER A 717 22.73 -17.64 0.15
C SER A 717 23.35 -18.80 0.94
N GLU A 718 24.44 -18.56 1.67
CA GLU A 718 25.06 -19.56 2.53
C GLU A 718 24.06 -20.12 3.57
N LEU A 719 23.23 -19.25 4.17
CA LEU A 719 22.22 -19.67 5.13
C LEU A 719 21.02 -20.33 4.44
N VAL A 720 20.43 -19.65 3.45
CA VAL A 720 19.09 -19.99 2.94
C VAL A 720 19.14 -21.10 1.88
N HIS A 721 20.18 -21.12 1.05
CA HIS A 721 20.30 -22.06 -0.07
C HIS A 721 21.30 -23.18 0.21
N ASP A 722 22.43 -22.87 0.84
CA ASP A 722 23.54 -23.83 0.96
C ASP A 722 23.54 -24.60 2.28
N THR A 723 22.92 -24.09 3.35
CA THR A 723 22.92 -24.76 4.66
C THR A 723 22.00 -26.00 4.64
N PRO A 724 22.54 -27.21 4.86
CA PRO A 724 21.75 -28.43 4.85
C PRO A 724 20.69 -28.45 5.96
N GLY A 725 19.44 -28.70 5.57
CA GLY A 725 18.29 -28.76 6.48
C GLY A 725 17.63 -27.41 6.76
N PHE A 726 18.05 -26.30 6.13
CA PHE A 726 17.44 -24.98 6.37
C PHE A 726 15.91 -24.98 6.17
N VAL A 727 15.42 -25.63 5.11
CA VAL A 727 13.97 -25.72 4.81
C VAL A 727 13.20 -26.43 5.93
N GLU A 728 13.78 -27.49 6.48
CA GLU A 728 13.21 -28.27 7.58
C GLU A 728 13.18 -27.42 8.86
N TYR A 729 14.32 -26.80 9.21
CA TYR A 729 14.40 -25.85 10.31
C TYR A 729 13.37 -24.72 10.17
N PHE A 730 13.22 -24.14 8.98
CA PHE A 730 12.27 -23.06 8.74
C PHE A 730 10.81 -23.51 8.99
N LYS A 731 10.43 -24.70 8.51
CA LYS A 731 9.08 -25.25 8.72
C LYS A 731 8.80 -25.60 10.17
N GLU A 732 9.80 -26.11 10.88
CA GLU A 732 9.66 -26.52 12.29
C GLU A 732 9.81 -25.36 13.27
N SER A 733 10.61 -24.34 12.97
CA SER A 733 10.81 -23.19 13.88
C SER A 733 9.79 -22.07 13.66
N THR A 734 8.96 -22.13 12.62
CA THR A 734 7.99 -21.07 12.30
C THR A 734 6.58 -21.64 12.09
N PRO A 735 5.52 -20.83 12.19
CA PRO A 735 4.15 -21.28 11.91
C PRO A 735 3.81 -21.28 10.40
N VAL A 736 4.78 -21.46 9.50
CA VAL A 736 4.57 -21.31 8.06
C VAL A 736 3.56 -22.31 7.49
N SER A 737 3.55 -23.54 8.02
CA SER A 737 2.59 -24.58 7.63
C SER A 737 1.17 -24.20 8.03
N GLU A 738 1.02 -23.54 9.18
CA GLU A 738 -0.23 -23.10 9.76
C GLU A 738 -0.76 -21.80 9.11
N ILE A 739 0.11 -20.97 8.51
CA ILE A 739 -0.31 -19.80 7.68
C ILE A 739 -1.22 -20.24 6.52
N GLY A 740 -0.96 -21.41 5.93
CA GLY A 740 -1.80 -21.97 4.86
C GLY A 740 -3.24 -22.28 5.28
N ALA A 741 -3.44 -22.60 6.56
CA ALA A 741 -4.74 -22.93 7.14
C ALA A 741 -5.52 -21.68 7.62
N LEU A 742 -4.85 -20.53 7.74
CA LEU A 742 -5.56 -19.27 7.95
C LEU A 742 -6.38 -18.93 6.69
N ASN A 743 -7.66 -18.57 6.89
CA ASN A 743 -8.52 -18.00 5.85
C ASN A 743 -8.08 -16.55 5.50
N ILE A 744 -6.81 -16.38 5.15
CA ILE A 744 -6.18 -15.13 4.80
C ILE A 744 -6.52 -14.78 3.34
N GLY A 745 -7.35 -13.75 3.16
CA GLY A 745 -7.70 -13.17 1.85
C GLY A 745 -8.32 -14.16 0.85
N SER A 746 -8.63 -13.68 -0.36
CA SER A 746 -9.19 -14.52 -1.43
C SER A 746 -8.16 -15.45 -2.10
N ARG A 747 -6.85 -15.23 -1.88
CA ARG A 747 -5.75 -15.87 -2.63
C ARG A 747 -5.16 -17.12 -1.94
N PRO A 748 -4.69 -18.14 -2.70
CA PRO A 748 -3.88 -19.25 -2.17
C PRO A 748 -2.51 -18.81 -1.66
N THR A 749 -1.95 -19.57 -0.70
CA THR A 749 -0.66 -19.26 -0.03
C THR A 749 0.59 -19.69 -0.81
N SER A 750 0.49 -20.64 -1.74
CA SER A 750 1.58 -21.04 -2.66
C SER A 750 1.13 -20.96 -4.12
N ARG A 751 2.10 -20.79 -5.04
CA ARG A 751 1.84 -20.80 -6.50
C ARG A 751 1.61 -22.23 -7.02
N LYS A 752 2.33 -23.22 -6.46
CA LYS A 752 2.21 -24.65 -6.75
C LYS A 752 2.15 -25.46 -5.44
N PRO A 753 1.56 -26.67 -5.41
CA PRO A 753 1.60 -27.55 -4.24
C PRO A 753 2.99 -28.21 -4.14
N THR A 754 3.97 -27.53 -3.58
CA THR A 754 5.36 -28.02 -3.45
C THR A 754 5.96 -27.67 -2.10
N THR A 755 7.10 -28.29 -1.77
CA THR A 755 7.80 -28.13 -0.49
C THR A 755 8.99 -27.17 -0.54
N ALA A 756 9.30 -26.59 -1.72
CA ALA A 756 10.47 -25.75 -1.96
C ALA A 756 10.23 -24.26 -1.58
N ILE A 757 11.28 -23.57 -1.12
CA ILE A 757 11.24 -22.13 -0.77
C ILE A 757 11.02 -21.24 -2.01
N SER A 758 11.52 -21.66 -3.17
CA SER A 758 11.32 -20.98 -4.45
C SER A 758 9.84 -20.77 -4.77
N ASP A 759 9.00 -21.76 -4.44
CA ASP A 759 7.55 -21.73 -4.70
C ASP A 759 6.73 -21.03 -3.61
N LEU A 760 7.36 -20.71 -2.47
CA LEU A 760 6.74 -19.93 -1.39
C LEU A 760 6.68 -18.46 -1.82
N ARG A 761 5.49 -17.85 -1.69
CA ARG A 761 5.31 -16.42 -1.94
C ARG A 761 6.01 -15.58 -0.87
N ALA A 762 6.39 -14.35 -1.21
CA ALA A 762 7.09 -13.46 -0.28
C ALA A 762 6.29 -13.12 1.01
N ILE A 763 4.96 -13.13 0.96
CA ILE A 763 4.10 -12.79 2.12
C ILE A 763 4.21 -13.87 3.23
N PRO A 764 3.93 -15.17 2.97
CA PRO A 764 4.20 -16.23 3.93
C PRO A 764 5.64 -16.23 4.46
N TRP A 765 6.63 -15.97 3.60
CA TRP A 765 8.04 -15.90 4.00
C TRP A 765 8.29 -14.85 5.08
N VAL A 766 7.90 -13.60 4.83
CA VAL A 766 8.06 -12.51 5.81
C VAL A 766 7.23 -12.76 7.06
N LEU A 767 5.97 -13.19 6.90
CA LEU A 767 5.07 -13.37 8.04
C LEU A 767 5.57 -14.48 8.97
N ALA A 768 6.06 -15.61 8.44
CA ALA A 768 6.59 -16.70 9.24
C ALA A 768 7.75 -16.27 10.15
N TRP A 769 8.74 -15.56 9.58
CA TRP A 769 9.87 -15.01 10.36
C TRP A 769 9.47 -13.88 11.31
N SER A 770 8.40 -13.16 10.99
CA SER A 770 7.87 -12.10 11.87
C SER A 770 7.18 -12.69 13.10
N GLN A 771 6.44 -13.79 12.93
CA GLN A 771 5.78 -14.50 14.02
C GLN A 771 6.80 -15.10 14.99
N SER A 772 7.88 -15.71 14.47
CA SER A 772 8.96 -16.29 15.29
C SER A 772 9.97 -15.25 15.82
N ARG A 773 9.72 -13.96 15.61
CA ARG A 773 10.54 -12.83 16.12
C ARG A 773 11.99 -12.79 15.64
N VAL A 774 12.32 -13.52 14.57
CA VAL A 774 13.63 -13.44 13.92
C VAL A 774 13.70 -12.26 12.96
N MET A 775 12.62 -12.00 12.22
CA MET A 775 12.55 -10.96 11.18
C MET A 775 13.66 -11.10 10.12
N LEU A 776 14.08 -12.34 9.83
CA LEU A 776 15.25 -12.67 8.99
C LEU A 776 15.38 -11.83 7.70
N PRO A 777 14.30 -11.60 6.92
CA PRO A 777 14.40 -10.90 5.64
C PRO A 777 14.74 -9.41 5.76
N GLY A 778 14.70 -8.81 6.95
CA GLY A 778 14.94 -7.37 7.11
C GLY A 778 16.37 -6.98 7.48
N TRP A 779 17.29 -7.93 7.63
CA TRP A 779 18.66 -7.61 8.08
C TRP A 779 19.75 -8.64 7.73
N TYR A 780 19.40 -9.92 7.56
CA TYR A 780 20.41 -10.99 7.47
C TYR A 780 21.39 -10.80 6.30
N GLY A 781 22.69 -11.03 6.56
CA GLY A 781 23.80 -10.88 5.60
C GLY A 781 24.46 -9.49 5.63
N THR A 782 23.78 -8.48 6.15
CA THR A 782 24.26 -7.09 6.19
C THR A 782 25.44 -6.91 7.15
N GLY A 783 25.40 -7.55 8.32
CA GLY A 783 26.47 -7.49 9.31
C GLY A 783 27.76 -8.09 8.77
N THR A 784 27.67 -9.28 8.17
CA THR A 784 28.82 -9.96 7.53
C THR A 784 29.42 -9.11 6.42
N ALA A 785 28.58 -8.47 5.60
CA ALA A 785 29.04 -7.62 4.51
C ALA A 785 29.84 -6.41 5.01
N PHE A 786 29.32 -5.69 6.01
CA PHE A 786 30.00 -4.52 6.56
C PHE A 786 31.29 -4.89 7.31
N GLU A 787 31.25 -5.89 8.18
CA GLU A 787 32.43 -6.33 8.95
C GLU A 787 33.56 -6.74 8.00
N GLY A 788 33.26 -7.65 7.06
CA GLY A 788 34.26 -8.12 6.10
C GLY A 788 34.78 -7.03 5.17
N TRP A 789 33.97 -6.02 4.82
CA TRP A 789 34.44 -4.91 4.00
C TRP A 789 35.32 -3.94 4.79
N ILE A 790 34.98 -3.66 6.06
CA ILE A 790 35.78 -2.78 6.93
C ILE A 790 37.16 -3.39 7.21
N ASP A 791 37.22 -4.71 7.48
CA ASP A 791 38.46 -5.40 7.86
C ASP A 791 39.53 -5.46 6.75
N GLU A 792 39.17 -5.19 5.50
CA GLU A 792 40.06 -5.25 4.35
C GLU A 792 40.91 -3.99 4.11
N GLY A 793 40.65 -2.88 4.80
CA GLY A 793 41.46 -1.67 4.59
C GLY A 793 41.17 -0.51 5.52
N ASP A 794 42.23 0.24 5.82
CA ASP A 794 42.16 1.45 6.63
C ASP A 794 41.26 2.51 5.97
N GLY A 795 40.48 3.24 6.79
CA GLY A 795 39.63 4.34 6.33
C GLY A 795 38.26 3.94 5.78
N ARG A 796 38.00 2.65 5.52
CA ARG A 796 36.71 2.15 5.03
C ARG A 796 35.54 2.48 5.96
N LEU A 797 35.71 2.39 7.27
CA LEU A 797 34.67 2.80 8.24
C LEU A 797 34.27 4.28 8.07
N GLU A 798 35.23 5.18 7.79
CA GLU A 798 34.92 6.59 7.59
C GLU A 798 34.14 6.84 6.29
N VAL A 799 34.35 6.01 5.27
CA VAL A 799 33.52 6.04 4.05
C VAL A 799 32.07 5.72 4.40
N LEU A 800 31.78 4.64 5.14
CA LEU A 800 30.40 4.30 5.51
C LEU A 800 29.76 5.37 6.41
N ARG A 801 30.53 5.97 7.32
CA ARG A 801 30.07 7.10 8.16
C ARG A 801 29.71 8.31 7.33
N ASP A 802 30.51 8.63 6.33
CA ASP A 802 30.25 9.73 5.41
C ASP A 802 29.00 9.48 4.55
N LEU A 803 28.86 8.27 3.99
CA LEU A 803 27.65 7.85 3.27
C LEU A 803 26.40 7.98 4.13
N TYR A 804 26.44 7.55 5.40
CA TYR A 804 25.30 7.68 6.32
C TYR A 804 24.90 9.15 6.58
N ARG A 805 25.88 10.06 6.62
CA ARG A 805 25.66 11.49 6.84
C ARG A 805 25.14 12.20 5.59
N ARG A 806 25.58 11.82 4.40
CA ARG A 806 25.30 12.58 3.18
C ARG A 806 24.20 11.97 2.30
N TRP A 807 24.11 10.64 2.24
CA TRP A 807 23.27 9.96 1.26
C TRP A 807 21.97 9.44 1.87
N PRO A 808 20.80 9.96 1.45
CA PRO A 808 19.50 9.53 1.99
C PRO A 808 19.22 8.04 1.80
N PHE A 809 19.62 7.45 0.66
CA PHE A 809 19.45 6.02 0.41
C PHE A 809 20.10 5.17 1.50
N PHE A 810 21.41 5.35 1.73
CA PHE A 810 22.15 4.57 2.70
C PHE A 810 21.63 4.77 4.12
N ARG A 811 21.26 6.01 4.48
CA ARG A 811 20.62 6.31 5.77
C ARG A 811 19.28 5.59 5.92
N THR A 812 18.43 5.63 4.91
CA THR A 812 17.11 5.00 4.92
C THR A 812 17.20 3.48 4.99
N VAL A 813 18.13 2.86 4.25
CA VAL A 813 18.38 1.40 4.33
C VAL A 813 18.80 1.00 5.75
N LEU A 814 19.74 1.73 6.36
CA LEU A 814 20.16 1.45 7.74
C LEU A 814 19.06 1.71 8.77
N SER A 815 18.30 2.81 8.63
CA SER A 815 17.18 3.14 9.50
C SER A 815 16.12 2.03 9.46
N ASN A 816 15.68 1.62 8.27
CA ASN A 816 14.69 0.56 8.12
C ASN A 816 15.17 -0.78 8.70
N MET A 817 16.43 -1.15 8.46
CA MET A 817 17.05 -2.33 9.10
C MET A 817 16.99 -2.23 10.62
N ALA A 818 17.32 -1.06 11.18
CA ALA A 818 17.28 -0.83 12.63
C ALA A 818 15.86 -0.90 13.19
N GLN A 819 14.85 -0.44 12.44
CA GLN A 819 13.43 -0.58 12.81
C GLN A 819 12.98 -2.04 12.87
N VAL A 820 13.47 -2.88 11.95
CA VAL A 820 13.20 -4.32 11.97
C VAL A 820 13.93 -5.00 13.13
N LEU A 821 15.21 -4.72 13.31
CA LEU A 821 16.02 -5.26 14.41
C LEU A 821 15.44 -4.88 15.78
N ALA A 822 14.88 -3.68 15.95
CA ALA A 822 14.23 -3.25 17.19
C ALA A 822 12.96 -4.05 17.53
N LYS A 823 12.38 -4.77 16.55
CA LYS A 823 11.22 -5.66 16.73
C LYS A 823 11.62 -7.13 16.81
N ALA A 824 12.84 -7.47 16.39
CA ALA A 824 13.40 -8.80 16.56
C ALA A 824 13.63 -9.10 18.04
N ASP A 825 13.52 -10.37 18.41
CA ASP A 825 13.75 -10.81 19.78
C ASP A 825 14.34 -12.24 19.76
N MET A 826 15.66 -12.33 19.88
CA MET A 826 16.38 -13.61 19.83
C MET A 826 16.05 -14.53 21.02
N GLY A 827 15.65 -13.98 22.16
CA GLY A 827 15.22 -14.77 23.31
C GLY A 827 13.88 -15.46 23.06
N LEU A 828 12.93 -14.77 22.42
CA LEU A 828 11.68 -15.41 21.96
C LEU A 828 11.96 -16.36 20.79
N ALA A 829 12.79 -15.97 19.83
CA ALA A 829 13.16 -16.82 18.70
C ALA A 829 13.81 -18.15 19.16
N ALA A 830 14.58 -18.14 20.24
CA ALA A 830 15.13 -19.35 20.84
C ALA A 830 14.03 -20.34 21.25
N ARG A 831 12.92 -19.87 21.82
CA ARG A 831 11.76 -20.72 22.17
C ARG A 831 11.07 -21.31 20.97
N TYR A 832 10.99 -20.57 19.86
CA TYR A 832 10.50 -21.11 18.60
C TYR A 832 11.48 -22.15 18.01
N SER A 833 12.79 -21.94 18.14
CA SER A 833 13.80 -22.90 17.70
C SER A 833 13.72 -24.22 18.47
N GLU A 834 13.23 -24.23 19.71
CA GLU A 834 13.00 -25.43 20.52
C GLU A 834 11.87 -26.33 19.98
N LEU A 835 11.06 -25.85 19.02
CA LEU A 835 10.10 -26.70 18.30
C LEU A 835 10.76 -27.65 17.31
N VAL A 836 12.03 -27.40 16.95
CA VAL A 836 12.85 -28.27 16.10
C VAL A 836 13.40 -29.41 16.95
N ALA A 837 12.99 -30.65 16.63
CA ALA A 837 13.37 -31.81 17.43
C ALA A 837 14.85 -32.22 17.26
N ASP A 838 15.41 -32.02 16.07
CA ASP A 838 16.83 -32.25 15.79
C ASP A 838 17.68 -31.11 16.38
N GLU A 839 18.34 -31.37 17.50
CA GLU A 839 19.20 -30.41 18.18
C GLU A 839 20.42 -29.97 17.36
N GLN A 840 20.95 -30.85 16.50
CA GLN A 840 22.09 -30.53 15.63
C GLN A 840 21.64 -29.60 14.52
N LEU A 841 20.48 -29.86 13.90
CA LEU A 841 19.88 -28.97 12.92
C LEU A 841 19.55 -27.60 13.54
N ARG A 842 18.91 -27.60 14.71
CA ARG A 842 18.60 -26.39 15.49
C ARG A 842 19.85 -25.54 15.71
N SER A 843 20.92 -26.13 16.23
CA SER A 843 22.17 -25.41 16.51
C SER A 843 22.83 -24.90 15.23
N ARG A 844 22.88 -25.73 14.17
CA ARG A 844 23.49 -25.38 12.88
C ARG A 844 22.89 -24.11 12.26
N VAL A 845 21.57 -23.95 12.35
CA VAL A 845 20.87 -22.82 11.73
C VAL A 845 20.70 -21.66 12.70
N PHE A 846 20.23 -21.91 13.92
CA PHE A 846 19.92 -20.84 14.88
C PHE A 846 21.19 -20.10 15.35
N ASP A 847 22.31 -20.80 15.55
CA ASP A 847 23.57 -20.15 15.99
C ASP A 847 24.09 -19.19 14.90
N LYS A 848 23.92 -19.53 13.61
CA LYS A 848 24.25 -18.63 12.49
C LYS A 848 23.39 -17.36 12.52
N ILE A 849 22.08 -17.50 12.77
CA ILE A 849 21.14 -16.39 12.90
C ILE A 849 21.54 -15.47 14.07
N VAL A 850 21.82 -16.02 15.25
CA VAL A 850 22.20 -15.25 16.43
C VAL A 850 23.53 -14.52 16.23
N ALA A 851 24.51 -15.19 15.61
CA ALA A 851 25.80 -14.59 15.30
C ALA A 851 25.65 -13.39 14.35
N GLU A 852 24.88 -13.55 13.27
CA GLU A 852 24.66 -12.48 12.30
C GLU A 852 23.83 -11.33 12.89
N HIS A 853 22.84 -11.62 13.74
CA HIS A 853 22.06 -10.59 14.43
C HIS A 853 22.97 -9.70 15.29
N THR A 854 23.84 -10.34 16.08
CA THR A 854 24.79 -9.64 16.96
C THR A 854 25.76 -8.79 16.15
N ARG A 855 26.33 -9.36 15.09
CA ARG A 855 27.24 -8.65 14.17
C ARG A 855 26.56 -7.45 13.51
N THR A 856 25.31 -7.62 13.05
CA THR A 856 24.57 -6.55 12.37
C THR A 856 24.33 -5.35 13.30
N ILE A 857 23.95 -5.59 14.56
CA ILE A 857 23.78 -4.52 15.56
C ILE A 857 25.11 -3.81 15.84
N GLN A 858 26.21 -4.56 15.97
CA GLN A 858 27.53 -3.98 16.20
C GLN A 858 27.97 -3.08 15.03
N MET A 859 27.81 -3.57 13.79
CA MET A 859 28.15 -2.79 12.59
C MET A 859 27.26 -1.55 12.43
N HIS A 860 25.95 -1.67 12.68
CA HIS A 860 25.04 -0.53 12.69
C HIS A 860 25.52 0.55 13.67
N LYS A 861 25.86 0.17 14.90
CA LYS A 861 26.39 1.09 15.92
C LYS A 861 27.69 1.75 15.48
N LEU A 862 28.62 1.00 14.90
CA LEU A 862 29.92 1.53 14.46
C LEU A 862 29.78 2.58 13.34
N ILE A 863 28.87 2.32 12.38
CA ILE A 863 28.61 3.18 11.22
C ILE A 863 27.81 4.42 11.62
N THR A 864 26.71 4.25 12.36
CA THR A 864 25.81 5.36 12.70
C THR A 864 26.31 6.20 13.89
N GLY A 865 27.10 5.60 14.77
CA GLY A 865 27.51 6.21 16.05
C GLY A 865 26.41 6.22 17.12
N HIS A 866 25.26 5.58 16.86
CA HIS A 866 24.15 5.52 17.81
C HIS A 866 24.17 4.22 18.64
N ASP A 867 24.00 4.36 19.96
CA ASP A 867 23.87 3.22 20.89
C ASP A 867 22.49 2.54 20.83
N ASP A 868 21.45 3.26 20.40
CA ASP A 868 20.07 2.79 20.28
C ASP A 868 19.69 2.67 18.79
N LEU A 869 19.09 1.54 18.41
CA LEU A 869 18.62 1.27 17.05
C LEU A 869 17.59 2.30 16.56
N LEU A 870 16.82 2.91 17.47
CA LEU A 870 15.75 3.85 17.14
C LEU A 870 16.06 5.29 17.57
N ALA A 871 17.34 5.65 17.65
CA ALA A 871 17.78 6.99 18.05
C ALA A 871 17.24 8.11 17.14
N ASP A 872 17.09 7.83 15.85
CA ASP A 872 16.53 8.73 14.84
C ASP A 872 14.98 8.77 14.85
N ASN A 873 14.32 7.83 15.54
CA ASN A 873 12.86 7.76 15.62
C ASN A 873 12.35 7.53 17.06
N PRO A 874 12.40 8.56 17.94
CA PRO A 874 11.96 8.45 19.32
C PRO A 874 10.47 8.10 19.48
N ALA A 875 9.63 8.45 18.51
CA ALA A 875 8.20 8.12 18.53
C ALA A 875 7.97 6.62 18.33
N LEU A 876 8.67 6.01 17.36
CA LEU A 876 8.64 4.57 17.16
C LEU A 876 9.27 3.82 18.33
N ALA A 877 10.39 4.31 18.87
CA ALA A 877 11.02 3.74 20.07
C ALA A 877 10.02 3.57 21.22
N ARG A 878 9.26 4.63 21.52
CA ARG A 878 8.22 4.59 22.55
C ARG A 878 7.10 3.60 22.22
N SER A 879 6.64 3.60 20.97
CA SER A 879 5.57 2.71 20.51
C SER A 879 5.96 1.23 20.63
N VAL A 880 7.15 0.88 20.13
CA VAL A 880 7.72 -0.47 20.24
C VAL A 880 7.82 -0.87 21.72
N PHE A 881 8.40 0.00 22.56
CA PHE A 881 8.55 -0.26 23.99
C PHE A 881 7.22 -0.53 24.71
N ASN A 882 6.16 0.23 24.39
CA ASN A 882 4.86 0.08 25.04
C ASN A 882 4.10 -1.18 24.60
N ARG A 883 4.42 -1.74 23.43
CA ARG A 883 3.70 -2.90 22.85
C ARG A 883 4.25 -4.24 23.25
N PHE A 884 5.55 -4.32 23.55
CA PHE A 884 6.22 -5.57 23.95
C PHE A 884 5.48 -6.37 25.03
N PRO A 885 4.95 -5.75 26.11
CA PRO A 885 4.22 -6.48 27.16
C PRO A 885 2.97 -7.22 26.67
N TYR A 886 2.43 -6.86 25.50
CA TYR A 886 1.29 -7.53 24.88
C TYR A 886 1.71 -8.61 23.88
N LEU A 887 2.93 -8.52 23.33
CA LEU A 887 3.48 -9.49 22.38
C LEU A 887 3.98 -10.75 23.06
N GLU A 888 4.65 -10.59 24.20
CA GLU A 888 5.36 -11.68 24.85
C GLU A 888 4.44 -12.84 25.28
N PRO A 889 3.29 -12.59 25.95
CA PRO A 889 2.34 -13.66 26.24
C PRO A 889 1.79 -14.36 24.99
N LEU A 890 1.55 -13.62 23.91
CA LEU A 890 1.05 -14.18 22.66
C LEU A 890 2.07 -15.10 22.00
N ASN A 891 3.36 -14.74 22.03
CA ASN A 891 4.43 -15.58 21.51
C ASN A 891 4.58 -16.88 22.32
N HIS A 892 4.58 -16.82 23.65
CA HIS A 892 4.66 -18.03 24.49
C HIS A 892 3.45 -18.95 24.28
N LEU A 893 2.23 -18.39 24.25
CA LEU A 893 1.02 -19.15 23.96
C LEU A 893 1.08 -19.78 22.56
N GLN A 894 1.60 -19.08 21.56
CA GLN A 894 1.75 -19.64 20.21
C GLN A 894 2.73 -20.83 20.20
N VAL A 895 3.89 -20.71 20.85
CA VAL A 895 4.87 -21.81 20.95
C VAL A 895 4.25 -23.03 21.63
N GLU A 896 3.54 -22.84 22.74
CA GLU A 896 2.87 -23.95 23.45
C GLU A 896 1.79 -24.62 22.59
N LEU A 897 0.95 -23.84 21.91
CA LEU A 897 -0.11 -24.40 21.05
C LEU A 897 0.46 -25.11 19.81
N LEU A 898 1.51 -24.56 19.19
CA LEU A 898 2.22 -25.23 18.09
C LEU A 898 2.84 -26.56 18.55
N ARG A 899 3.44 -26.58 19.74
CA ARG A 899 4.02 -27.79 20.33
C ARG A 899 2.95 -28.87 20.52
N ARG A 900 1.80 -28.52 21.11
CA ARG A 900 0.67 -29.47 21.29
C ARG A 900 0.16 -30.00 19.98
N TYR A 901 -0.13 -29.10 19.04
CA TYR A 901 -0.64 -29.46 17.72
C TYR A 901 0.29 -30.44 17.00
N ARG A 902 1.60 -30.14 16.98
CA ARG A 902 2.62 -30.99 16.35
C ARG A 902 2.89 -32.30 17.10
N SER A 903 2.52 -32.38 18.38
CA SER A 903 2.55 -33.62 19.16
C SER A 903 1.30 -34.50 18.99
N GLY A 904 0.33 -34.09 18.17
CA GLY A 904 -0.89 -34.85 17.84
C GLY A 904 -2.16 -34.41 18.56
N ASP A 905 -2.18 -33.21 19.15
CA ASP A 905 -3.40 -32.61 19.70
C ASP A 905 -4.23 -31.95 18.59
N ASP A 906 -5.17 -32.71 18.02
CA ASP A 906 -6.02 -32.28 16.90
C ASP A 906 -7.28 -31.50 17.33
N ASP A 907 -7.37 -31.02 18.59
CA ASP A 907 -8.49 -30.20 19.05
C ASP A 907 -8.65 -28.92 18.18
N GLU A 908 -9.86 -28.68 17.69
CA GLU A 908 -10.21 -27.49 16.89
C GLU A 908 -9.88 -26.19 17.63
N LEU A 909 -10.01 -26.18 18.96
CA LEU A 909 -9.69 -25.01 19.79
C LEU A 909 -8.19 -24.72 19.86
N VAL A 910 -7.32 -25.73 19.79
CA VAL A 910 -5.86 -25.56 19.74
C VAL A 910 -5.47 -24.92 18.41
N GLN A 911 -5.97 -25.47 17.30
CA GLN A 911 -5.77 -24.89 15.96
C GLN A 911 -6.27 -23.45 15.93
N ARG A 912 -7.49 -23.20 16.41
CA ARG A 912 -8.07 -21.85 16.49
C ARG A 912 -7.25 -20.91 17.37
N GLY A 913 -6.68 -21.42 18.47
CA GLY A 913 -5.77 -20.67 19.33
C GLY A 913 -4.53 -20.22 18.58
N ILE A 914 -3.91 -21.09 17.78
CA ILE A 914 -2.77 -20.75 16.91
C ILE A 914 -3.18 -19.61 15.97
N LEU A 915 -4.31 -19.73 15.27
CA LEU A 915 -4.79 -18.68 14.36
C LEU A 915 -5.03 -17.34 15.07
N LEU A 916 -5.58 -17.36 16.29
CA LEU A 916 -5.80 -16.16 17.10
C LEU A 916 -4.48 -15.51 17.54
N THR A 917 -3.48 -16.29 17.97
CA THR A 917 -2.16 -15.74 18.32
C THR A 917 -1.50 -15.10 17.10
N MET A 918 -1.62 -15.70 15.92
CA MET A 918 -1.05 -15.15 14.68
C MET A 918 -1.66 -13.80 14.33
N SER A 919 -2.98 -13.68 14.44
CA SER A 919 -3.73 -12.43 14.23
C SER A 919 -3.35 -11.36 15.26
N GLY A 920 -3.22 -11.75 16.53
CA GLY A 920 -2.80 -10.85 17.62
C GLY A 920 -1.38 -10.32 17.43
N LEU A 921 -0.42 -11.20 17.13
CA LEU A 921 0.97 -10.83 16.87
C LEU A 921 1.11 -9.92 15.65
N ALA A 922 0.41 -10.23 14.55
CA ALA A 922 0.40 -9.37 13.36
C ALA A 922 -0.17 -7.97 13.67
N THR A 923 -1.27 -7.91 14.43
CA THR A 923 -1.91 -6.64 14.86
C THR A 923 -0.96 -5.79 15.71
N ALA A 924 -0.21 -6.42 16.61
CA ALA A 924 0.67 -5.73 17.54
C ALA A 924 2.00 -5.28 16.88
N LEU A 925 2.59 -6.11 16.01
CA LEU A 925 3.82 -5.79 15.29
C LEU A 925 3.64 -4.70 14.23
N ARG A 926 2.42 -4.54 13.69
CA ARG A 926 2.12 -3.75 12.49
C ARG A 926 3.01 -4.21 11.32
N ASN A 927 3.92 -3.37 10.87
CA ASN A 927 4.86 -3.61 9.77
C ASN A 927 6.19 -4.21 10.25
N SER A 928 6.71 -5.27 9.63
CA SER A 928 7.76 -6.11 10.25
C SER A 928 8.94 -6.53 9.35
N GLY A 929 8.98 -6.08 8.11
CA GLY A 929 10.12 -6.30 7.20
C GLY A 929 9.94 -5.48 5.96
#